data_AF-A0A9X3IZL9-F1
#
_entry.id   AF-A0A9X3IZL9-F1
#
_cell.length_a   1.000
_cell.length_b   1.000
_cell.length_c   1.000
_cell.angle_alpha   90.00
_cell.angle_beta   90.00
_cell.angle_gamma   90.00
#
_symmetry.space_group_name_H-M   'P 1'
#
loop_
_entity.id
_entity.type
_entity.pdbx_description
1 polymer ?
#
loop_
_entity_poly.entity_id
_entity_poly.type
_entity_poly.pdbx_seq_one_letter_code
_entity_poly.pdbx_strand_id
1 'polypeptide(L)'
;MIRFAGDSGDGMQLTGSQFSDTTALMGNDLSTLPDFPAEIRAPAGTTFGVSGFQVHFAAHDIMTPGDAPDVLVAMNPAALKVNLRDLKPGGLLVVNTGAFTAGNLKKAGYDKNPLEDTSLDGYRLLKIDITKHTLQSVESFGLGNKEAVRAKNMWTLGLMMWMFGRERESTAEWLRGKFAKSPNIAEANIAALNAGHVYGETAEMPQGIHAYEVPRAKLQEGHYRNVTGNEATAWGLLTGGKLAGLELVLGSYPITPASTILHYLSNLRAYGITTFQAEDEIAAVCAAIGASYAGSLGITTTSGPGLALKTEAIGLAVSTELPLVVVDVQRGGPSTGLPTKTEQSDLLFAVYGRNGDCPLVVLAASTPGDCFTMAVEAVRLATKYMTPVILLTDGFLANSAEPWKIPDINSFEPFPVKQRTDPAGFHPFLRDPQTLARNWAVPGTPGLEHRIGGLEKNYDSGNISYDPDNHHKMVKVRAAKVAGVADDIPLQKIDQGEDSGDLLVVGWGSTFGAISSAVLGARKAGLKVSHAHIRYMHPMPKNLGEVLKRFKHVLVPEMNNGMLVKILRSDYLVDARGLNKIAGQPFKIAEIEAEIRGLLASSWIPESFWSHDDDALDPPNPPLTRKDFTSDQEVRWCPGCGDYAILAAVQRMLPELGVRRENTVFISGIGCSSRFPYYMNTYGFHTIHGRAPAVATGLKLANPQLDVWLITGDGDGLSIGGNHMMHILRRNLNLQLILFNNRIYGLTKGQYSPTSLLGKRSPSSPMGSVDNPIAPAAFALGCGARFVARGVDTDAKNLITTLKRAHEFQGTGFVEVFQNCPVFNDGAFDHFTAKDVAAQQQLHLEHGKPMRFGDDKGLRLRPGSLDIEVVTVGENGVTEADLLVHDETNRSQAFLLANLDPPTFPVAVGVLFRSDENLVPFEVGMHEQNKQARARARRYQRPHAQGPHVEGRRRPVRRSDRLSALARARRSRA
;
A
#
# COMPACT_ATOMS: atom_id res chain seq x y z
N MET A 1 -16.64 6.09 26.25
CA MET A 1 -15.61 5.81 25.23
C MET A 1 -14.36 5.24 25.88
N ILE A 2 -13.82 4.16 25.33
CA ILE A 2 -12.62 3.47 25.83
C ILE A 2 -11.56 3.43 24.73
N ARG A 3 -10.30 3.69 25.03
CA ARG A 3 -9.17 3.43 24.14
C ARG A 3 -8.20 2.44 24.77
N PHE A 4 -7.99 1.32 24.08
CA PHE A 4 -6.94 0.36 24.40
C PHE A 4 -5.68 0.72 23.63
N ALA A 5 -4.55 0.91 24.32
CA ALA A 5 -3.29 1.30 23.71
C ALA A 5 -2.12 0.47 24.23
N GLY A 6 -1.28 -0.01 23.31
CA GLY A 6 -0.14 -0.88 23.58
C GLY A 6 0.73 -1.04 22.34
N ASP A 7 1.71 -1.95 22.36
CA ASP A 7 2.55 -2.17 21.19
C ASP A 7 1.82 -3.01 20.13
N SER A 8 2.17 -2.83 18.85
CA SER A 8 1.76 -3.73 17.79
C SER A 8 2.21 -5.17 18.12
N GLY A 9 1.25 -6.08 18.22
CA GLY A 9 1.47 -7.46 18.66
C GLY A 9 1.07 -7.74 20.11
N ASP A 10 0.79 -6.73 20.94
CA ASP A 10 0.22 -6.90 22.29
C ASP A 10 -1.28 -7.27 22.24
N GLY A 11 -1.87 -7.35 21.05
CA GLY A 11 -3.26 -7.78 20.89
C GLY A 11 -4.31 -6.73 21.27
N MET A 12 -3.97 -5.43 21.26
CA MET A 12 -4.94 -4.35 21.55
C MET A 12 -6.12 -4.33 20.57
N GLN A 13 -5.85 -4.61 19.30
CA GLN A 13 -6.88 -4.79 18.27
C GLN A 13 -7.83 -5.91 18.64
N LEU A 14 -7.27 -7.03 19.12
CA LEU A 14 -8.06 -8.19 19.51
C LEU A 14 -8.92 -7.90 20.75
N THR A 15 -8.32 -7.28 21.78
CA THR A 15 -9.03 -6.85 22.98
C THR A 15 -10.18 -5.91 22.63
N GLY A 16 -9.93 -4.92 21.78
CA GLY A 16 -10.95 -3.98 21.33
C GLY A 16 -12.06 -4.64 20.51
N SER A 17 -11.73 -5.54 19.58
CA SER A 17 -12.72 -6.29 18.80
C SER A 17 -13.59 -7.17 19.70
N GLN A 18 -13.01 -7.95 20.61
CA GLN A 18 -13.78 -8.80 21.52
C GLN A 18 -14.67 -8.00 22.47
N PHE A 19 -14.17 -6.87 22.99
CA PHE A 19 -15.00 -5.96 23.77
C PHE A 19 -16.18 -5.42 22.95
N SER A 20 -15.96 -5.10 21.67
CA SER A 20 -16.99 -4.60 20.75
C SER A 20 -18.03 -5.69 20.45
N ASP A 21 -17.60 -6.92 20.18
CA ASP A 21 -18.49 -8.05 19.89
C ASP A 21 -19.39 -8.38 21.09
N THR A 22 -18.83 -8.44 22.31
CA THR A 22 -19.62 -8.63 23.54
C THR A 22 -20.57 -7.46 23.78
N THR A 23 -20.14 -6.23 23.52
CA THR A 23 -20.98 -5.03 23.65
C THR A 23 -22.17 -5.07 22.67
N ALA A 24 -21.94 -5.50 21.43
CA ALA A 24 -23.01 -5.70 20.45
C ALA A 24 -24.00 -6.80 20.87
N LEU A 25 -23.51 -7.94 21.37
CA LEU A 25 -24.35 -9.04 21.87
C LEU A 25 -25.26 -8.62 23.03
N MET A 26 -24.79 -7.68 23.85
CA MET A 26 -25.59 -7.11 24.95
C MET A 26 -26.62 -6.07 24.50
N GLY A 27 -26.70 -5.76 23.20
CA GLY A 27 -27.69 -4.85 22.62
C GLY A 27 -27.34 -3.37 22.78
N ASN A 28 -26.06 -3.03 22.90
CA ASN A 28 -25.60 -1.65 22.84
C ASN A 28 -25.29 -1.25 21.39
N ASP A 29 -25.55 0.02 21.06
CA ASP A 29 -25.02 0.60 19.83
C ASP A 29 -23.54 0.94 20.01
N LEU A 30 -22.74 0.85 18.93
CA LEU A 30 -21.30 1.07 18.99
C LEU A 30 -20.69 1.58 17.68
N SER A 31 -19.54 2.25 17.82
CA SER A 31 -18.67 2.63 16.72
C SER A 31 -17.21 2.46 17.13
N THR A 32 -16.38 1.95 16.22
CA THR A 32 -14.97 1.62 16.51
C THR A 32 -14.00 2.36 15.60
N LEU A 33 -12.82 2.66 16.14
CA LEU A 33 -11.69 3.19 15.39
C LEU A 33 -10.43 2.38 15.71
N PRO A 34 -10.08 1.43 14.84
CA PRO A 34 -8.76 0.81 14.84
C PRO A 34 -7.69 1.83 14.41
N ASP A 35 -6.69 2.06 15.24
CA ASP A 35 -5.50 2.85 14.90
C ASP A 35 -4.27 1.95 14.82
N PHE A 36 -3.81 1.73 13.59
CA PHE A 36 -2.64 0.92 13.30
C PHE A 36 -1.41 1.80 13.09
N PRO A 37 -0.26 1.44 13.68
CA PRO A 37 1.00 2.01 13.27
C PRO A 37 1.32 1.64 11.82
N ALA A 38 2.16 2.44 11.15
CA ALA A 38 2.62 2.12 9.79
C ALA A 38 3.59 0.91 9.79
N GLU A 39 4.11 0.55 10.96
CA GLU A 39 5.06 -0.51 11.22
C GLU A 39 4.34 -1.82 11.62
N ILE A 40 4.63 -2.92 10.92
CA ILE A 40 4.03 -4.24 11.23
C ILE A 40 4.43 -4.71 12.65
N ARG A 41 5.71 -4.58 13.00
CA ARG A 41 6.25 -4.79 14.35
C ARG A 41 7.40 -3.83 14.60
N ALA A 42 7.11 -2.63 15.10
CA ALA A 42 8.17 -1.77 15.62
C ALA A 42 8.81 -2.40 16.86
N PRO A 43 10.03 -1.99 17.26
CA PRO A 43 10.63 -2.43 18.52
C PRO A 43 9.67 -2.16 19.69
N ALA A 44 9.43 -3.18 20.51
CA ALA A 44 8.52 -3.07 21.66
C ALA A 44 8.97 -1.95 22.62
N GLY A 45 8.01 -1.13 23.06
CA GLY A 45 8.20 0.04 23.90
C GLY A 45 8.55 1.35 23.18
N THR A 46 8.44 1.42 21.85
CA THR A 46 8.67 2.65 21.06
C THR A 46 7.36 3.33 20.67
N THR A 47 7.37 4.66 20.49
CA THR A 47 6.16 5.45 20.18
C THR A 47 5.58 5.15 18.80
N PHE A 48 6.41 4.74 17.84
CA PHE A 48 5.96 4.40 16.48
C PHE A 48 5.29 3.03 16.42
N GLY A 49 5.54 2.14 17.38
CA GLY A 49 4.90 0.83 17.48
C GLY A 49 3.53 0.84 18.12
N VAL A 50 3.07 2.00 18.60
CA VAL A 50 1.83 2.10 19.37
C VAL A 50 0.64 1.80 18.47
N SER A 51 -0.14 0.82 18.86
CA SER A 51 -1.42 0.48 18.27
C SER A 51 -2.54 0.82 19.26
N GLY A 52 -3.58 1.47 18.73
CA GLY A 52 -4.76 1.88 19.47
C GLY A 52 -6.02 1.19 18.96
N PHE A 53 -6.97 0.91 19.84
CA PHE A 53 -8.33 0.56 19.47
C PHE A 53 -9.30 1.36 20.32
N GLN A 54 -10.07 2.24 19.67
CA GLN A 54 -11.09 3.03 20.35
C GLN A 54 -12.47 2.42 20.14
N VAL A 55 -13.23 2.30 21.23
CA VAL A 55 -14.62 1.83 21.26
C VAL A 55 -15.49 2.93 21.86
N HIS A 56 -16.50 3.34 21.12
CA HIS A 56 -17.60 4.16 21.62
C HIS A 56 -18.86 3.30 21.63
N PHE A 57 -19.55 3.25 22.77
CA PHE A 57 -20.80 2.51 22.92
C PHE A 57 -21.72 3.25 23.88
N ALA A 58 -23.03 3.14 23.67
CA ALA A 58 -24.05 3.83 24.45
C ALA A 58 -25.40 3.09 24.45
N ALA A 59 -26.34 3.65 25.21
CA ALA A 59 -27.75 3.28 25.24
C ALA A 59 -28.60 4.05 24.19
N HIS A 60 -27.96 4.80 23.31
CA HIS A 60 -28.57 5.58 22.23
C HIS A 60 -27.69 5.50 20.99
N ASP A 61 -28.24 5.93 19.86
CA ASP A 61 -27.56 5.82 18.56
C ASP A 61 -26.25 6.60 18.54
N ILE A 62 -25.16 5.95 18.10
CA ILE A 62 -23.83 6.50 17.95
C ILE A 62 -23.40 6.38 16.49
N MET A 63 -22.98 7.51 15.92
CA MET A 63 -22.52 7.56 14.53
C MET A 63 -21.01 7.74 14.39
N THR A 64 -20.27 7.88 15.50
CA THR A 64 -18.82 8.14 15.49
C THR A 64 -18.11 7.42 16.63
N PRO A 65 -16.81 7.13 16.49
CA PRO A 65 -15.99 6.64 17.61
C PRO A 65 -15.78 7.69 18.71
N GLY A 66 -16.25 8.94 18.51
CA GLY A 66 -16.18 10.05 19.45
C GLY A 66 -14.83 10.78 19.49
N ASP A 67 -14.85 12.02 20.00
CA ASP A 67 -13.74 12.99 19.89
C ASP A 67 -12.54 12.68 20.79
N ALA A 68 -12.81 12.14 21.99
CA ALA A 68 -11.83 11.94 23.04
C ALA A 68 -12.27 10.78 23.97
N PRO A 69 -11.41 9.79 24.27
CA PRO A 69 -11.75 8.73 25.22
C PRO A 69 -12.07 9.26 26.63
N ASP A 70 -12.99 8.58 27.32
CA ASP A 70 -13.25 8.76 28.76
C ASP A 70 -12.35 7.85 29.60
N VAL A 71 -11.94 6.72 29.02
CA VAL A 71 -11.00 5.75 29.60
C VAL A 71 -9.86 5.48 28.64
N LEU A 72 -8.62 5.65 29.09
CA LEU A 72 -7.42 5.22 28.38
C LEU A 72 -6.77 4.07 29.13
N VAL A 73 -6.59 2.95 28.46
CA VAL A 73 -5.83 1.81 28.96
C VAL A 73 -4.46 1.83 28.27
N ALA A 74 -3.41 2.16 29.03
CA ALA A 74 -2.03 2.25 28.55
C ALA A 74 -1.20 1.07 29.07
N MET A 75 -0.88 0.14 28.17
CA MET A 75 -0.16 -1.08 28.51
C MET A 75 1.35 -0.88 28.75
N ASN A 76 1.90 0.26 28.32
CA ASN A 76 3.31 0.62 28.46
C ASN A 76 3.51 2.16 28.37
N PRO A 77 4.73 2.68 28.65
CA PRO A 77 5.00 4.12 28.59
C PRO A 77 4.84 4.75 27.20
N ALA A 78 5.18 4.05 26.12
CA ALA A 78 5.02 4.58 24.76
C ALA A 78 3.55 4.81 24.41
N ALA A 79 2.68 3.85 24.76
CA ALA A 79 1.24 3.95 24.61
C ALA A 79 0.65 5.13 25.39
N LEU A 80 1.13 5.36 26.62
CA LEU A 80 0.79 6.54 27.42
C LEU A 80 1.18 7.83 26.69
N LYS A 81 2.44 7.96 26.29
CA LYS A 81 2.98 9.17 25.65
C LYS A 81 2.22 9.57 24.38
N VAL A 82 1.86 8.59 23.56
CA VAL A 82 1.17 8.81 22.28
C VAL A 82 -0.29 9.23 22.49
N ASN A 83 -0.97 8.67 23.49
CA ASN A 83 -2.44 8.79 23.62
C ASN A 83 -2.92 9.72 24.75
N LEU A 84 -2.08 10.08 25.72
CA LEU A 84 -2.50 10.85 26.90
C LEU A 84 -3.16 12.19 26.52
N ARG A 85 -2.65 12.87 25.48
CA ARG A 85 -3.19 14.14 24.98
C ARG A 85 -4.63 14.05 24.48
N ASP A 86 -5.09 12.85 24.12
CA ASP A 86 -6.45 12.63 23.63
C ASP A 86 -7.42 12.27 24.78
N LEU A 87 -6.93 11.88 25.96
CA LEU A 87 -7.77 11.57 27.12
C LEU A 87 -8.38 12.85 27.68
N LYS A 88 -9.69 12.82 27.94
CA LYS A 88 -10.39 13.95 28.55
C LYS A 88 -9.77 14.30 29.92
N PRO A 89 -9.69 15.59 30.30
CA PRO A 89 -9.42 15.98 31.69
C PRO A 89 -10.40 15.30 32.64
N GLY A 90 -9.91 14.73 33.75
CA GLY A 90 -10.69 13.92 34.68
C GLY A 90 -11.03 12.50 34.18
N GLY A 91 -10.59 12.12 32.97
CA GLY A 91 -10.72 10.78 32.43
C GLY A 91 -10.00 9.72 33.26
N LEU A 92 -10.41 8.46 33.12
CA LEU A 92 -9.79 7.33 33.79
C LEU A 92 -8.56 6.86 32.99
N LEU A 93 -7.42 6.81 33.65
CA LEU A 93 -6.17 6.31 33.09
C LEU A 93 -5.77 5.01 33.79
N VAL A 94 -5.88 3.89 33.09
CA VAL A 94 -5.46 2.57 33.57
C VAL A 94 -4.06 2.26 33.05
N VAL A 95 -3.10 2.05 33.94
CA VAL A 95 -1.68 1.83 33.58
C VAL A 95 -1.16 0.50 34.09
N ASN A 96 -0.48 -0.24 33.22
CA ASN A 96 0.27 -1.44 33.58
C ASN A 96 1.64 -1.05 34.17
N THR A 97 1.74 -0.90 35.49
CA THR A 97 2.98 -0.46 36.16
C THR A 97 4.16 -1.39 35.91
N GLY A 98 3.93 -2.71 35.72
CA GLY A 98 4.97 -3.69 35.39
C GLY A 98 5.68 -3.43 34.07
N ALA A 99 5.14 -2.57 33.20
CA ALA A 99 5.78 -2.15 31.95
C ALA A 99 6.61 -0.85 32.07
N PHE A 100 6.54 -0.11 33.19
CA PHE A 100 7.24 1.17 33.41
C PHE A 100 8.67 0.95 33.95
N THR A 101 9.44 0.11 33.27
CA THR A 101 10.85 -0.12 33.59
C THR A 101 11.74 0.98 33.01
N ALA A 102 12.93 1.20 33.57
CA ALA A 102 13.88 2.20 33.07
C ALA A 102 14.20 2.02 31.57
N GLY A 103 14.31 0.77 31.09
CA GLY A 103 14.53 0.47 29.68
C GLY A 103 13.37 0.90 28.78
N ASN A 104 12.12 0.67 29.20
CA ASN A 104 10.94 1.05 28.44
C ASN A 104 10.69 2.57 28.47
N LEU A 105 10.97 3.23 29.59
CA LEU A 105 10.92 4.69 29.70
C LEU A 105 11.91 5.36 28.73
N LYS A 106 13.15 4.85 28.68
CA LYS A 106 14.17 5.33 27.74
C LYS A 106 13.74 5.16 26.28
N LYS A 107 13.19 4.00 25.92
CA LYS A 107 12.68 3.73 24.56
C LYS A 107 11.49 4.62 24.17
N ALA A 108 10.61 4.93 25.11
CA ALA A 108 9.51 5.87 24.91
C ALA A 108 9.97 7.35 24.91
N GLY A 109 11.23 7.61 25.27
CA GLY A 109 11.82 8.96 25.36
C GLY A 109 11.30 9.76 26.56
N TYR A 110 11.11 9.11 27.71
CA TYR A 110 10.85 9.79 28.98
C TYR A 110 12.16 9.97 29.75
N ASP A 111 12.39 11.19 30.25
CA ASP A 111 13.54 11.49 31.12
C ASP A 111 13.30 11.03 32.57
N LYS A 112 12.04 11.07 33.02
CA LYS A 112 11.58 10.63 34.34
C LYS A 112 10.32 9.78 34.22
N ASN A 113 10.03 8.97 35.23
CA ASN A 113 8.83 8.15 35.26
C ASN A 113 7.59 9.05 35.47
N PRO A 114 6.66 9.16 34.50
CA PRO A 114 5.48 10.01 34.62
C PRO A 114 4.49 9.52 35.70
N LEU A 115 4.67 8.30 36.23
CA LEU A 115 3.87 7.78 37.35
C LEU A 115 4.32 8.31 38.72
N GLU A 116 5.45 9.02 38.76
CA GLU A 116 6.10 9.53 39.97
C GLU A 116 6.17 11.07 40.00
N ASP A 117 5.69 11.74 38.95
CA ASP A 117 5.60 13.19 38.87
C ASP A 117 4.14 13.68 38.83
N THR A 118 3.95 15.00 38.71
CA THR A 118 2.63 15.64 38.71
C THR A 118 1.98 15.73 37.32
N SER A 119 2.57 15.10 36.29
CA SER A 119 2.06 15.19 34.91
C SER A 119 0.71 14.50 34.71
N LEU A 120 0.31 13.62 35.63
CA LEU A 120 -0.92 12.84 35.57
C LEU A 120 -2.01 13.30 36.55
N ASP A 121 -1.79 14.38 37.31
CA ASP A 121 -2.71 14.88 38.35
C ASP A 121 -4.08 15.30 37.79
N GLY A 122 -4.14 15.63 36.50
CA GLY A 122 -5.37 15.95 35.79
C GLY A 122 -6.29 14.75 35.49
N TYR A 123 -5.91 13.53 35.89
CA TYR A 123 -6.61 12.29 35.52
C TYR A 123 -6.88 11.39 36.74
N ARG A 124 -7.91 10.56 36.65
CA ARG A 124 -8.17 9.49 37.64
C ARG A 124 -7.25 8.32 37.32
N LEU A 125 -6.18 8.14 38.08
CA LEU A 125 -5.14 7.15 37.80
C LEU A 125 -5.41 5.81 38.50
N LEU A 126 -5.50 4.72 37.74
CA LEU A 126 -5.55 3.33 38.23
C LEU A 126 -4.24 2.61 37.90
N LYS A 127 -3.40 2.44 38.93
CA LYS A 127 -2.08 1.79 38.83
C LYS A 127 -2.20 0.31 39.18
N ILE A 128 -1.98 -0.57 38.20
CA ILE A 128 -2.05 -2.03 38.40
C ILE A 128 -0.82 -2.68 37.77
N ASP A 129 -0.18 -3.61 38.48
CA ASP A 129 0.83 -4.48 37.88
C ASP A 129 0.15 -5.62 37.09
N ILE A 130 -0.44 -5.26 35.95
CA ILE A 130 -1.18 -6.18 35.08
C ILE A 130 -0.29 -7.35 34.66
N THR A 131 1.01 -7.08 34.45
CA THR A 131 1.99 -8.10 34.06
C THR A 131 2.11 -9.17 35.14
N LYS A 132 2.30 -8.77 36.40
CA LYS A 132 2.38 -9.70 37.53
C LYS A 132 1.09 -10.50 37.71
N HIS A 133 -0.08 -9.85 37.71
CA HIS A 133 -1.35 -10.54 37.89
C HIS A 133 -1.66 -11.52 36.76
N THR A 134 -1.29 -11.17 35.52
CA THR A 134 -1.42 -12.09 34.38
C THR A 134 -0.55 -13.33 34.59
N LEU A 135 0.72 -13.17 34.95
CA LEU A 135 1.63 -14.29 35.17
C LEU A 135 1.11 -15.24 36.25
N GLN A 136 0.58 -14.71 37.36
CA GLN A 136 -0.04 -15.50 38.43
C GLN A 136 -1.28 -16.26 37.95
N SER A 137 -2.12 -15.63 37.12
CA SER A 137 -3.36 -16.27 36.62
C SER A 137 -3.12 -17.44 35.67
N VAL A 138 -1.94 -17.53 35.05
CA VAL A 138 -1.63 -18.57 34.04
C VAL A 138 -0.54 -19.55 34.49
N GLU A 139 -0.07 -19.45 35.74
CA GLU A 139 1.04 -20.24 36.27
C GLU A 139 0.77 -21.76 36.20
N SER A 140 -0.46 -22.18 36.50
CA SER A 140 -0.89 -23.59 36.49
C SER A 140 -0.84 -24.25 35.11
N PHE A 141 -0.70 -23.48 34.03
CA PHE A 141 -0.69 -23.99 32.65
C PHE A 141 0.72 -24.26 32.12
N GLY A 142 1.77 -24.01 32.91
CA GLY A 142 3.16 -24.34 32.56
C GLY A 142 3.72 -23.59 31.34
N LEU A 143 3.15 -22.43 31.00
CA LEU A 143 3.57 -21.63 29.84
C LEU A 143 4.94 -20.98 30.10
N GLY A 144 5.76 -20.86 29.05
CA GLY A 144 6.98 -20.06 29.12
C GLY A 144 6.66 -18.58 29.36
N ASN A 145 7.56 -17.82 30.00
CA ASN A 145 7.33 -16.41 30.35
C ASN A 145 6.87 -15.55 29.14
N LYS A 146 7.45 -15.79 27.95
CA LYS A 146 7.07 -15.08 26.72
C LYS A 146 5.62 -15.35 26.28
N GLU A 147 5.11 -16.56 26.52
CA GLU A 147 3.74 -16.95 26.18
C GLU A 147 2.75 -16.47 27.24
N ALA A 148 3.11 -16.62 28.52
CA ALA A 148 2.31 -16.15 29.64
C ALA A 148 2.05 -14.63 29.58
N VAL A 149 3.08 -13.83 29.28
CA VAL A 149 2.96 -12.36 29.16
C VAL A 149 2.07 -11.95 27.98
N ARG A 150 1.84 -12.80 26.97
CA ARG A 150 0.92 -12.46 25.86
C ARG A 150 -0.55 -12.46 26.27
N ALA A 151 -0.91 -13.08 27.40
CA ALA A 151 -2.27 -13.08 27.92
C ALA A 151 -2.67 -11.79 28.65
N LYS A 152 -1.75 -10.82 28.80
CA LYS A 152 -2.01 -9.53 29.50
C LYS A 152 -3.21 -8.79 28.91
N ASN A 153 -3.37 -8.89 27.60
CA ASN A 153 -4.47 -8.25 26.87
C ASN A 153 -5.84 -8.85 27.24
N MET A 154 -5.90 -10.14 27.56
CA MET A 154 -7.11 -10.83 28.05
C MET A 154 -7.37 -10.50 29.52
N TRP A 155 -6.33 -10.43 30.36
CA TRP A 155 -6.48 -9.96 31.74
C TRP A 155 -7.07 -8.54 31.77
N THR A 156 -6.53 -7.64 30.97
CA THR A 156 -7.03 -6.28 30.83
C THR A 156 -8.46 -6.25 30.27
N LEU A 157 -8.79 -7.11 29.30
CA LEU A 157 -10.15 -7.26 28.79
C LEU A 157 -11.12 -7.64 29.91
N GLY A 158 -10.74 -8.59 30.77
CA GLY A 158 -11.56 -9.03 31.90
C GLY A 158 -11.88 -7.91 32.89
N LEU A 159 -10.88 -7.08 33.22
CA LEU A 159 -11.07 -5.91 34.08
C LEU A 159 -12.02 -4.90 33.45
N MET A 160 -11.88 -4.61 32.15
CA MET A 160 -12.78 -3.70 31.45
C MET A 160 -14.19 -4.28 31.29
N MET A 161 -14.31 -5.61 31.12
CA MET A 161 -15.61 -6.26 31.10
C MET A 161 -16.32 -6.11 32.43
N TRP A 162 -15.65 -6.34 33.57
CA TRP A 162 -16.22 -6.07 34.88
C TRP A 162 -16.63 -4.59 35.03
N MET A 163 -15.74 -3.67 34.68
CA MET A 163 -15.97 -2.23 34.84
C MET A 163 -17.19 -1.73 34.05
N PHE A 164 -17.54 -2.38 32.95
CA PHE A 164 -18.67 -2.01 32.09
C PHE A 164 -19.81 -3.04 32.07
N GLY A 165 -19.83 -3.97 33.03
CA GLY A 165 -20.88 -4.99 33.18
C GLY A 165 -21.03 -5.92 31.97
N ARG A 166 -19.92 -6.36 31.36
CA ARG A 166 -19.89 -7.21 30.16
C ARG A 166 -19.72 -8.69 30.49
N GLU A 167 -20.41 -9.53 29.74
CA GLU A 167 -20.35 -10.99 29.90
C GLU A 167 -19.07 -11.59 29.28
N ARG A 168 -18.52 -12.62 29.93
CA ARG A 168 -17.25 -13.25 29.52
C ARG A 168 -17.42 -14.50 28.65
N GLU A 169 -18.57 -15.18 28.73
CA GLU A 169 -18.73 -16.52 28.15
C GLU A 169 -18.54 -16.54 26.64
N SER A 170 -19.13 -15.56 25.93
CA SER A 170 -18.96 -15.42 24.47
C SER A 170 -17.49 -15.30 24.04
N THR A 171 -16.69 -14.54 24.79
CA THR A 171 -15.25 -14.42 24.54
C THR A 171 -14.51 -15.71 24.89
N ALA A 172 -14.91 -16.42 25.96
CA ALA A 172 -14.34 -17.70 26.33
C ALA A 172 -14.60 -18.79 25.26
N GLU A 173 -15.82 -18.89 24.75
CA GLU A 173 -16.17 -19.79 23.64
C GLU A 173 -15.37 -19.47 22.38
N TRP A 174 -15.24 -18.18 22.04
CA TRP A 174 -14.44 -17.74 20.91
C TRP A 174 -12.95 -18.10 21.09
N LEU A 175 -12.39 -17.95 22.29
CA LEU A 175 -11.01 -18.35 22.60
C LEU A 175 -10.80 -19.86 22.41
N ARG A 176 -11.74 -20.69 22.86
CA ARG A 176 -11.70 -22.15 22.64
C ARG A 176 -11.74 -22.49 21.14
N GLY A 177 -12.57 -21.81 20.37
CA GLY A 177 -12.64 -21.97 18.92
C GLY A 177 -11.34 -21.56 18.21
N LYS A 178 -10.83 -20.35 18.51
CA LYS A 178 -9.60 -19.80 17.89
C LYS A 178 -8.37 -20.66 18.18
N PHE A 179 -8.23 -21.14 19.40
CA PHE A 179 -7.10 -21.94 19.85
C PHE A 179 -7.46 -23.44 19.95
N ALA A 180 -8.38 -23.94 19.13
CA ALA A 180 -8.80 -25.34 19.13
C ALA A 180 -7.63 -26.33 18.94
N LYS A 181 -6.57 -25.92 18.23
CA LYS A 181 -5.34 -26.71 18.03
C LYS A 181 -4.35 -26.61 19.19
N SER A 182 -4.57 -25.72 20.15
CA SER A 182 -3.71 -25.50 21.31
C SER A 182 -4.55 -25.21 22.57
N PRO A 183 -5.29 -26.21 23.09
CA PRO A 183 -6.25 -26.01 24.19
C PRO A 183 -5.62 -25.40 25.45
N ASN A 184 -4.37 -25.75 25.77
CA ASN A 184 -3.66 -25.17 26.90
C ASN A 184 -3.50 -23.64 26.80
N ILE A 185 -3.27 -23.12 25.59
CA ILE A 185 -3.21 -21.67 25.32
C ILE A 185 -4.60 -21.04 25.44
N ALA A 186 -5.65 -21.74 24.98
CA ALA A 186 -7.03 -21.27 25.11
C ALA A 186 -7.41 -21.05 26.58
N GLU A 187 -7.23 -22.10 27.40
CA GLU A 187 -7.60 -22.08 28.81
C GLU A 187 -6.75 -21.12 29.63
N ALA A 188 -5.46 -20.94 29.30
CA ALA A 188 -4.63 -19.91 29.92
C ALA A 188 -5.15 -18.48 29.63
N ASN A 189 -5.61 -18.19 28.41
CA ASN A 189 -6.20 -16.89 28.09
C ASN A 189 -7.55 -16.69 28.79
N ILE A 190 -8.35 -17.75 28.94
CA ILE A 190 -9.62 -17.72 29.68
C ILE A 190 -9.36 -17.50 31.19
N ALA A 191 -8.33 -18.14 31.75
CA ALA A 191 -7.92 -17.92 33.13
C ALA A 191 -7.49 -16.46 33.37
N ALA A 192 -6.71 -15.89 32.46
CA ALA A 192 -6.34 -14.48 32.50
C ALA A 192 -7.58 -13.55 32.42
N LEU A 193 -8.50 -13.81 31.48
CA LEU A 193 -9.77 -13.09 31.34
C LEU A 193 -10.59 -13.11 32.64
N ASN A 194 -10.75 -14.28 33.23
CA ASN A 194 -11.49 -14.46 34.48
C ASN A 194 -10.79 -13.77 35.65
N ALA A 195 -9.47 -13.89 35.75
CA ALA A 195 -8.70 -13.24 36.81
C ALA A 195 -8.80 -11.71 36.76
N GLY A 196 -8.79 -11.11 35.57
CA GLY A 196 -8.99 -9.66 35.42
C GLY A 196 -10.37 -9.19 35.87
N HIS A 197 -11.41 -9.99 35.60
CA HIS A 197 -12.77 -9.71 36.06
C HIS A 197 -12.91 -9.85 37.58
N VAL A 198 -12.38 -10.94 38.15
CA VAL A 198 -12.38 -11.19 39.61
C VAL A 198 -11.59 -10.12 40.35
N TYR A 199 -10.50 -9.61 39.76
CA TYR A 199 -9.78 -8.46 40.33
C TYR A 199 -10.70 -7.26 40.49
N GLY A 200 -11.54 -6.98 39.50
CA GLY A 200 -12.58 -5.96 39.59
C GLY A 200 -13.52 -6.16 40.78
N GLU A 201 -14.00 -7.39 40.98
CA GLU A 201 -14.93 -7.74 42.06
C GLU A 201 -14.32 -7.66 43.47
N THR A 202 -13.01 -7.90 43.59
CA THR A 202 -12.35 -8.13 44.89
C THR A 202 -11.40 -7.01 45.32
N ALA A 203 -10.90 -6.18 44.39
CA ALA A 203 -9.99 -5.11 44.72
C ALA A 203 -10.72 -3.87 45.26
N GLU A 204 -10.15 -3.25 46.29
CA GLU A 204 -10.58 -1.92 46.74
C GLU A 204 -10.19 -0.86 45.70
N MET A 205 -11.17 -0.40 44.93
CA MET A 205 -10.95 0.60 43.89
C MET A 205 -10.71 2.00 44.47
N PRO A 206 -9.80 2.81 43.89
CA PRO A 206 -9.60 4.19 44.28
C PRO A 206 -10.89 5.02 44.16
N GLN A 207 -11.00 6.06 44.98
CA GLN A 207 -12.18 6.94 45.02
C GLN A 207 -12.49 7.52 43.63
N GLY A 208 -13.74 7.38 43.19
CA GLY A 208 -14.19 7.83 41.87
C GLY A 208 -14.02 6.81 40.74
N ILE A 209 -13.59 5.58 41.04
CA ILE A 209 -13.55 4.44 40.10
C ILE A 209 -14.55 3.39 40.59
N HIS A 210 -15.57 3.11 39.78
CA HIS A 210 -16.63 2.15 40.09
C HIS A 210 -17.11 1.47 38.80
N ALA A 211 -17.72 0.29 38.95
CA ALA A 211 -18.40 -0.36 37.83
C ALA A 211 -19.55 0.53 37.33
N TYR A 212 -19.69 0.62 36.02
CA TYR A 212 -20.68 1.44 35.34
C TYR A 212 -21.43 0.59 34.31
N GLU A 213 -22.72 0.40 34.51
CA GLU A 213 -23.56 -0.33 33.57
C GLU A 213 -24.09 0.62 32.50
N VAL A 214 -23.87 0.28 31.22
CA VAL A 214 -24.47 1.01 30.09
C VAL A 214 -25.73 0.27 29.67
N PRO A 215 -26.93 0.87 29.84
CA PRO A 215 -28.19 0.24 29.44
C PRO A 215 -28.20 -0.14 27.96
N ARG A 216 -29.05 -1.09 27.59
CA ARG A 216 -29.24 -1.48 26.17
C ARG A 216 -29.70 -0.28 25.33
N ALA A 217 -29.24 -0.20 24.09
CA ALA A 217 -29.71 0.78 23.14
C ALA A 217 -31.12 0.43 22.63
N LYS A 218 -31.90 1.45 22.28
CA LYS A 218 -33.20 1.28 21.62
C LYS A 218 -33.00 1.02 20.12
N LEU A 219 -32.49 -0.16 19.78
CA LEU A 219 -32.32 -0.58 18.39
C LEU A 219 -33.65 -1.03 17.78
N GLN A 220 -33.79 -0.87 16.46
CA GLN A 220 -34.93 -1.42 15.74
C GLN A 220 -34.92 -2.95 15.87
N GLU A 221 -36.08 -3.59 16.05
CA GLU A 221 -36.15 -5.05 16.12
C GLU A 221 -35.63 -5.71 14.82
N GLY A 222 -34.84 -6.78 14.96
CA GLY A 222 -34.26 -7.54 13.85
C GLY A 222 -33.05 -8.39 14.23
N HIS A 223 -32.46 -9.05 13.23
CA HIS A 223 -31.24 -9.84 13.39
C HIS A 223 -30.02 -9.00 13.01
N TYR A 224 -29.08 -8.87 13.95
CA TYR A 224 -27.91 -8.00 13.80
C TYR A 224 -26.62 -8.80 13.81
N ARG A 225 -25.60 -8.23 13.16
CA ARG A 225 -24.21 -8.65 13.33
C ARG A 225 -23.29 -7.45 13.30
N ASN A 226 -22.11 -7.59 13.88
CA ASN A 226 -21.04 -6.62 13.65
C ASN A 226 -20.50 -6.78 12.22
N VAL A 227 -20.23 -5.65 11.53
CA VAL A 227 -19.66 -5.67 10.18
C VAL A 227 -18.67 -4.52 10.01
N THR A 228 -17.58 -4.77 9.28
CA THR A 228 -16.65 -3.72 8.82
C THR A 228 -17.00 -3.28 7.40
N GLY A 229 -16.56 -2.08 6.98
CA GLY A 229 -16.87 -1.58 5.64
C GLY A 229 -16.35 -2.48 4.51
N ASN A 230 -15.13 -3.02 4.62
CA ASN A 230 -14.58 -3.91 3.59
C ASN A 230 -15.28 -5.28 3.54
N GLU A 231 -15.76 -5.79 4.69
CA GLU A 231 -16.58 -7.00 4.74
C GLU A 231 -17.96 -6.75 4.08
N ALA A 232 -18.59 -5.63 4.41
CA ALA A 232 -19.86 -5.20 3.85
C ALA A 232 -19.76 -4.99 2.32
N THR A 233 -18.70 -4.33 1.83
CA THR A 233 -18.44 -4.19 0.39
C THR A 233 -18.31 -5.55 -0.29
N ALA A 234 -17.56 -6.50 0.28
CA ALA A 234 -17.39 -7.83 -0.29
C ALA A 234 -18.74 -8.55 -0.44
N TRP A 235 -19.61 -8.51 0.57
CA TRP A 235 -20.95 -9.11 0.47
C TRP A 235 -21.87 -8.35 -0.46
N GLY A 236 -21.79 -7.01 -0.50
CA GLY A 236 -22.61 -6.21 -1.41
C GLY A 236 -22.28 -6.50 -2.87
N LEU A 237 -21.00 -6.68 -3.21
CA LEU A 237 -20.57 -7.12 -4.55
C LEU A 237 -21.15 -8.50 -4.89
N LEU A 238 -21.04 -9.48 -3.97
CA LEU A 238 -21.60 -10.81 -4.17
C LEU A 238 -23.12 -10.78 -4.36
N THR A 239 -23.83 -10.06 -3.49
CA THR A 239 -25.28 -9.87 -3.58
C THR A 239 -25.68 -9.21 -4.90
N GLY A 240 -24.99 -8.14 -5.30
CA GLY A 240 -25.21 -7.49 -6.58
C GLY A 240 -25.02 -8.45 -7.76
N GLY A 241 -23.99 -9.29 -7.72
CA GLY A 241 -23.77 -10.35 -8.71
C GLY A 241 -24.92 -11.36 -8.77
N LYS A 242 -25.44 -11.79 -7.61
CA LYS A 242 -26.60 -12.69 -7.53
C LYS A 242 -27.89 -12.05 -8.07
N LEU A 243 -28.17 -10.80 -7.71
CA LEU A 243 -29.33 -10.06 -8.22
C LEU A 243 -29.23 -9.80 -9.73
N ALA A 244 -28.00 -9.65 -10.26
CA ALA A 244 -27.72 -9.56 -11.69
C ALA A 244 -27.77 -10.92 -12.43
N GLY A 245 -27.78 -12.04 -11.70
CA GLY A 245 -27.65 -13.37 -12.30
C GLY A 245 -26.28 -13.65 -12.93
N LEU A 246 -25.21 -13.02 -12.42
CA LEU A 246 -23.86 -13.11 -12.98
C LEU A 246 -22.87 -13.75 -12.01
N GLU A 247 -21.88 -14.44 -12.57
CA GLU A 247 -20.64 -14.77 -11.88
C GLU A 247 -19.71 -13.55 -11.82
N LEU A 248 -18.85 -13.51 -10.81
CA LEU A 248 -17.94 -12.39 -10.55
C LEU A 248 -16.49 -12.81 -10.75
N VAL A 249 -15.70 -11.94 -11.38
CA VAL A 249 -14.24 -12.10 -11.45
C VAL A 249 -13.58 -10.88 -10.85
N LEU A 250 -12.88 -11.07 -9.74
CA LEU A 250 -12.09 -10.04 -9.09
C LEU A 250 -10.63 -10.15 -9.53
N GLY A 251 -10.15 -9.18 -10.31
CA GLY A 251 -8.73 -8.95 -10.54
C GLY A 251 -8.21 -7.89 -9.57
N SER A 252 -7.29 -8.22 -8.67
CA SER A 252 -6.79 -7.27 -7.67
C SER A 252 -5.28 -7.41 -7.48
N TYR A 253 -4.58 -6.28 -7.32
CA TYR A 253 -3.21 -6.26 -6.84
C TYR A 253 -3.24 -5.81 -5.38
N PRO A 254 -2.47 -6.45 -4.49
CA PRO A 254 -2.56 -6.11 -3.09
C PRO A 254 -2.10 -4.71 -2.71
N ILE A 255 -3.01 -3.97 -2.10
CA ILE A 255 -2.74 -2.63 -1.56
C ILE A 255 -3.53 -2.41 -0.27
N THR A 256 -2.92 -1.75 0.72
CA THR A 256 -3.62 -1.30 1.94
C THR A 256 -4.39 -0.01 1.63
N PRO A 257 -5.65 0.15 2.10
CA PRO A 257 -6.44 -0.77 2.92
C PRO A 257 -7.36 -1.75 2.14
N ALA A 258 -7.34 -1.78 0.81
CA ALA A 258 -8.27 -2.55 -0.01
C ALA A 258 -8.10 -4.09 0.01
N SER A 259 -6.91 -4.58 0.39
CA SER A 259 -6.57 -6.02 0.32
C SER A 259 -7.53 -6.94 1.09
N THR A 260 -8.18 -6.46 2.14
CA THR A 260 -9.11 -7.30 2.92
C THR A 260 -10.38 -7.66 2.15
N ILE A 261 -10.79 -6.87 1.15
CA ILE A 261 -11.91 -7.22 0.25
C ILE A 261 -11.57 -8.49 -0.53
N LEU A 262 -10.34 -8.59 -1.05
CA LEU A 262 -9.84 -9.79 -1.73
C LEU A 262 -9.84 -11.00 -0.77
N HIS A 263 -9.42 -10.82 0.49
CA HIS A 263 -9.42 -11.90 1.49
C HIS A 263 -10.83 -12.43 1.76
N TYR A 264 -11.84 -11.56 1.89
CA TYR A 264 -13.23 -11.99 2.08
C TYR A 264 -13.75 -12.73 0.85
N LEU A 265 -13.60 -12.16 -0.34
CA LEU A 265 -14.10 -12.75 -1.59
C LEU A 265 -13.39 -14.07 -1.95
N SER A 266 -12.10 -14.22 -1.61
CA SER A 266 -11.37 -15.48 -1.86
C SER A 266 -11.91 -16.67 -1.08
N ASN A 267 -12.60 -16.42 0.05
CA ASN A 267 -13.27 -17.44 0.85
C ASN A 267 -14.71 -17.73 0.38
N LEU A 268 -15.24 -16.97 -0.58
CA LEU A 268 -16.61 -17.07 -1.08
C LEU A 268 -16.70 -17.67 -2.50
N ARG A 269 -15.65 -18.36 -2.95
CA ARG A 269 -15.58 -18.98 -4.29
C ARG A 269 -16.74 -19.94 -4.60
N ALA A 270 -17.27 -20.63 -3.59
CA ALA A 270 -18.42 -21.52 -3.71
C ALA A 270 -19.69 -20.83 -4.23
N TYR A 271 -19.75 -19.49 -4.18
CA TYR A 271 -20.88 -18.70 -4.65
C TYR A 271 -20.70 -18.16 -6.07
N GLY A 272 -19.74 -18.66 -6.86
CA GLY A 272 -19.52 -18.22 -8.25
C GLY A 272 -18.63 -16.96 -8.34
N ILE A 273 -17.65 -16.85 -7.44
CA ILE A 273 -16.65 -15.79 -7.47
C ILE A 273 -15.29 -16.40 -7.82
N THR A 274 -14.65 -15.86 -8.85
CA THR A 274 -13.25 -16.13 -9.17
C THR A 274 -12.39 -14.96 -8.70
N THR A 275 -11.33 -15.23 -7.93
CA THR A 275 -10.37 -14.22 -7.49
C THR A 275 -9.01 -14.48 -8.14
N PHE A 276 -8.43 -13.42 -8.71
CA PHE A 276 -7.11 -13.39 -9.33
C PHE A 276 -6.27 -12.29 -8.67
N GLN A 277 -5.21 -12.69 -7.98
CA GLN A 277 -4.20 -11.76 -7.48
C GLN A 277 -3.22 -11.49 -8.63
N ALA A 278 -3.30 -10.32 -9.23
CA ALA A 278 -2.45 -9.96 -10.37
C ALA A 278 -1.07 -9.50 -9.91
N GLU A 279 -0.16 -9.41 -10.87
CA GLU A 279 1.21 -8.95 -10.72
C GLU A 279 1.33 -7.43 -10.52
N ASP A 280 0.36 -6.65 -11.02
CA ASP A 280 0.22 -5.21 -10.82
C ASP A 280 -1.24 -4.73 -11.02
N GLU A 281 -1.49 -3.44 -10.77
CA GLU A 281 -2.81 -2.86 -10.92
C GLU A 281 -3.32 -2.80 -12.37
N ILE A 282 -2.43 -2.75 -13.36
CA ILE A 282 -2.78 -2.72 -14.78
C ILE A 282 -3.30 -4.09 -15.19
N ALA A 283 -2.55 -5.15 -14.90
CA ALA A 283 -2.94 -6.53 -15.12
C ALA A 283 -4.25 -6.86 -14.39
N ALA A 284 -4.40 -6.40 -13.14
CA ALA A 284 -5.63 -6.59 -12.37
C ALA A 284 -6.87 -6.01 -13.05
N VAL A 285 -6.82 -4.77 -13.56
CA VAL A 285 -7.98 -4.15 -14.22
C VAL A 285 -8.18 -4.70 -15.63
N CYS A 286 -7.12 -5.02 -16.37
CA CYS A 286 -7.21 -5.65 -17.68
C CYS A 286 -7.85 -7.05 -17.59
N ALA A 287 -7.50 -7.84 -16.57
CA ALA A 287 -8.13 -9.12 -16.30
C ALA A 287 -9.63 -8.97 -15.98
N ALA A 288 -9.99 -7.95 -15.18
CA ALA A 288 -11.39 -7.64 -14.90
C ALA A 288 -12.17 -7.25 -16.17
N ILE A 289 -11.59 -6.40 -17.03
CA ILE A 289 -12.19 -6.04 -18.33
C ILE A 289 -12.35 -7.27 -19.23
N GLY A 290 -11.35 -8.16 -19.26
CA GLY A 290 -11.42 -9.43 -19.99
C GLY A 290 -12.55 -10.32 -19.50
N ALA A 291 -12.78 -10.40 -18.19
CA ALA A 291 -13.92 -11.11 -17.61
C ALA A 291 -15.26 -10.49 -18.00
N SER A 292 -15.36 -9.15 -17.98
CA SER A 292 -16.53 -8.42 -18.49
C SER A 292 -16.80 -8.68 -19.97
N TYR A 293 -15.75 -8.77 -20.78
CA TYR A 293 -15.91 -9.15 -22.19
C TYR A 293 -16.43 -10.59 -22.33
N ALA A 294 -15.96 -11.50 -21.49
CA ALA A 294 -16.36 -12.92 -21.47
C ALA A 294 -17.74 -13.20 -20.84
N GLY A 295 -18.45 -12.18 -20.33
CA GLY A 295 -19.82 -12.32 -19.83
C GLY A 295 -19.97 -12.46 -18.31
N SER A 296 -18.88 -12.48 -17.55
CA SER A 296 -18.93 -12.30 -16.09
C SER A 296 -18.90 -10.81 -15.74
N LEU A 297 -19.15 -10.42 -14.49
CA LEU A 297 -18.85 -9.04 -14.08
C LEU A 297 -17.41 -8.93 -13.58
N GLY A 298 -16.60 -8.15 -14.29
CA GLY A 298 -15.27 -7.74 -13.85
C GLY A 298 -15.29 -6.77 -12.69
N ILE A 299 -14.52 -7.07 -11.65
CA ILE A 299 -14.34 -6.23 -10.47
C ILE A 299 -12.84 -6.03 -10.22
N THR A 300 -12.44 -4.85 -9.78
CA THR A 300 -11.10 -4.61 -9.25
C THR A 300 -11.15 -3.75 -7.99
N THR A 301 -10.28 -4.05 -7.02
CA THR A 301 -10.18 -3.30 -5.76
C THR A 301 -8.81 -2.63 -5.66
N THR A 302 -8.75 -1.41 -5.15
CA THR A 302 -7.52 -0.61 -5.13
C THR A 302 -7.57 0.55 -4.13
N SER A 303 -6.55 1.40 -4.16
CA SER A 303 -6.47 2.69 -3.46
C SER A 303 -5.80 3.72 -4.40
N GLY A 304 -5.72 5.00 -4.03
CA GLY A 304 -5.22 6.11 -4.86
C GLY A 304 -4.06 5.79 -5.84
N PRO A 305 -2.91 5.24 -5.39
CA PRO A 305 -1.79 4.91 -6.31
C PRO A 305 -2.16 3.90 -7.39
N GLY A 306 -2.94 2.89 -7.01
CA GLY A 306 -3.37 1.85 -7.91
C GLY A 306 -4.49 2.32 -8.84
N LEU A 307 -5.39 3.20 -8.37
CA LEU A 307 -6.37 3.86 -9.23
C LEU A 307 -5.67 4.66 -10.34
N ALA A 308 -4.56 5.35 -10.02
CA ALA A 308 -3.78 6.08 -11.01
C ALA A 308 -3.25 5.20 -12.14
N LEU A 309 -2.70 4.02 -11.80
CA LEU A 309 -2.22 3.05 -12.78
C LEU A 309 -3.34 2.44 -13.64
N LYS A 310 -4.56 2.34 -13.11
CA LYS A 310 -5.70 1.75 -13.82
C LYS A 310 -6.36 2.70 -14.83
N THR A 311 -6.06 3.99 -14.80
CA THR A 311 -6.80 5.02 -15.57
C THR A 311 -6.87 4.76 -17.08
N GLU A 312 -5.78 4.30 -17.69
CA GLU A 312 -5.76 3.95 -19.12
C GLU A 312 -6.74 2.83 -19.46
N ALA A 313 -6.71 1.74 -18.68
CA ALA A 313 -7.59 0.59 -18.86
C ALA A 313 -9.05 0.91 -18.49
N ILE A 314 -9.30 1.75 -17.48
CA ILE A 314 -10.66 2.27 -17.21
C ILE A 314 -11.16 3.07 -18.43
N GLY A 315 -10.29 3.88 -19.04
CA GLY A 315 -10.61 4.56 -20.30
C GLY A 315 -10.95 3.60 -21.44
N LEU A 316 -10.25 2.46 -21.55
CA LEU A 316 -10.60 1.38 -22.46
C LEU A 316 -11.99 0.79 -22.14
N ALA A 317 -12.32 0.55 -20.87
CA ALA A 317 -13.62 0.04 -20.46
C ALA A 317 -14.77 1.02 -20.80
N VAL A 318 -14.55 2.34 -20.66
CA VAL A 318 -15.51 3.37 -21.13
C VAL A 318 -15.64 3.33 -22.66
N SER A 319 -14.53 3.28 -23.39
CA SER A 319 -14.50 3.26 -24.86
C SER A 319 -15.12 1.99 -25.46
N THR A 320 -14.98 0.86 -24.79
CA THR A 320 -15.58 -0.43 -25.15
C THR A 320 -16.98 -0.63 -24.56
N GLU A 321 -17.42 0.31 -23.71
CA GLU A 321 -18.71 0.27 -23.00
C GLU A 321 -18.94 -1.10 -22.34
N LEU A 322 -17.96 -1.56 -21.55
CA LEU A 322 -18.07 -2.78 -20.75
C LEU A 322 -18.40 -2.42 -19.30
N PRO A 323 -19.21 -3.24 -18.60
CA PRO A 323 -19.45 -3.06 -17.18
C PRO A 323 -18.15 -3.37 -16.41
N LEU A 324 -17.80 -2.53 -15.45
CA LEU A 324 -16.63 -2.74 -14.59
C LEU A 324 -16.90 -2.07 -13.26
N VAL A 325 -16.65 -2.75 -12.15
CA VAL A 325 -16.70 -2.12 -10.82
C VAL A 325 -15.28 -1.94 -10.29
N VAL A 326 -14.91 -0.70 -10.00
CA VAL A 326 -13.63 -0.33 -9.39
C VAL A 326 -13.91 0.15 -7.97
N VAL A 327 -13.50 -0.60 -6.95
CA VAL A 327 -13.59 -0.15 -5.56
C VAL A 327 -12.29 0.55 -5.19
N ASP A 328 -12.37 1.85 -4.94
CA ASP A 328 -11.25 2.66 -4.48
C ASP A 328 -11.41 2.96 -2.99
N VAL A 329 -10.61 2.27 -2.17
CA VAL A 329 -10.58 2.45 -0.72
C VAL A 329 -9.52 3.51 -0.43
N GLN A 330 -9.96 4.77 -0.37
CA GLN A 330 -9.08 5.94 -0.29
C GLN A 330 -8.21 5.93 0.98
N ARG A 331 -7.01 6.51 0.87
CA ARG A 331 -6.03 6.66 1.95
C ARG A 331 -5.25 7.96 1.78
N GLY A 332 -4.48 8.37 2.79
CA GLY A 332 -3.68 9.61 2.69
C GLY A 332 -2.71 9.59 1.51
N GLY A 333 -2.78 10.60 0.65
CA GLY A 333 -1.88 10.82 -0.49
C GLY A 333 -0.88 11.97 -0.25
N PRO A 334 -0.24 12.52 -1.31
CA PRO A 334 -0.13 11.99 -2.68
C PRO A 334 0.94 10.88 -2.78
N SER A 335 1.07 10.26 -3.96
CA SER A 335 2.02 9.16 -4.20
C SER A 335 1.78 8.03 -3.18
N THR A 336 2.81 7.46 -2.54
CA THR A 336 2.65 6.48 -1.47
C THR A 336 1.81 7.01 -0.31
N GLY A 337 2.00 8.28 0.04
CA GLY A 337 1.31 9.00 1.10
C GLY A 337 1.40 8.32 2.47
N LEU A 338 0.25 8.13 3.11
CA LEU A 338 0.08 7.54 4.44
C LEU A 338 -0.79 6.26 4.33
N PRO A 339 -0.20 5.09 4.01
CA PRO A 339 -0.96 3.89 3.65
C PRO A 339 -1.98 3.39 4.69
N THR A 340 -1.77 3.71 5.97
CA THR A 340 -2.62 3.29 7.09
C THR A 340 -3.57 4.38 7.59
N LYS A 341 -3.53 5.58 7.00
CA LYS A 341 -4.33 6.72 7.44
C LYS A 341 -5.43 7.04 6.43
N THR A 342 -6.59 7.44 6.96
CA THR A 342 -7.78 7.74 6.16
C THR A 342 -7.68 9.14 5.56
N GLU A 343 -8.15 9.29 4.33
CA GLU A 343 -8.32 10.58 3.66
C GLU A 343 -9.32 10.43 2.52
N GLN A 344 -9.93 11.54 2.07
CA GLN A 344 -10.92 11.56 0.99
C GLN A 344 -10.40 12.37 -0.21
N SER A 345 -9.15 12.12 -0.61
CA SER A 345 -8.40 12.96 -1.53
C SER A 345 -8.35 12.45 -2.97
N ASP A 346 -9.15 11.44 -3.34
CA ASP A 346 -9.17 10.89 -4.70
C ASP A 346 -10.39 11.33 -5.53
N LEU A 347 -11.34 12.10 -4.97
CA LEU A 347 -12.62 12.46 -5.63
C LEU A 347 -12.47 13.05 -7.04
N LEU A 348 -11.67 14.13 -7.19
CA LEU A 348 -11.48 14.76 -8.51
C LEU A 348 -10.80 13.81 -9.49
N PHE A 349 -9.90 12.95 -9.00
CA PHE A 349 -9.23 11.97 -9.83
C PHE A 349 -10.20 10.87 -10.27
N ALA A 350 -11.08 10.40 -9.38
CA ALA A 350 -12.14 9.46 -9.71
C ALA A 350 -13.13 10.02 -10.73
N VAL A 351 -13.46 11.32 -10.66
CA VAL A 351 -14.41 11.98 -11.58
C VAL A 351 -13.77 12.41 -12.90
N TYR A 352 -12.51 12.88 -12.91
CA TYR A 352 -11.88 13.53 -14.08
C TYR A 352 -10.50 12.99 -14.49
N GLY A 353 -9.95 11.98 -13.81
CA GLY A 353 -8.54 11.57 -13.96
C GLY A 353 -8.18 10.79 -15.23
N ARG A 354 -9.11 10.55 -16.16
CA ARG A 354 -8.85 9.84 -17.43
C ARG A 354 -8.54 10.82 -18.56
N ASN A 355 -7.82 10.36 -19.58
CA ASN A 355 -7.57 11.13 -20.80
C ASN A 355 -8.83 11.26 -21.68
N GLY A 356 -9.02 12.45 -22.28
CA GLY A 356 -10.16 12.77 -23.15
C GLY A 356 -11.50 12.91 -22.42
N ASP A 357 -12.57 13.15 -23.18
CA ASP A 357 -13.95 13.18 -22.67
C ASP A 357 -14.46 11.77 -22.34
N CYS A 358 -14.10 11.29 -21.16
CA CYS A 358 -14.24 9.88 -20.76
C CYS A 358 -15.12 9.73 -19.51
N PRO A 359 -16.41 10.13 -19.50
CA PRO A 359 -17.25 10.13 -18.30
C PRO A 359 -17.55 8.70 -17.82
N LEU A 360 -17.71 8.54 -16.50
CA LEU A 360 -18.09 7.28 -15.86
C LEU A 360 -18.82 7.55 -14.54
N VAL A 361 -19.49 6.55 -13.98
CA VAL A 361 -20.26 6.71 -12.74
C VAL A 361 -19.37 6.65 -11.51
N VAL A 362 -19.55 7.56 -10.55
CA VAL A 362 -18.84 7.58 -9.26
C VAL A 362 -19.84 7.58 -8.11
N LEU A 363 -19.69 6.62 -7.19
CA LEU A 363 -20.48 6.46 -5.97
C LEU A 363 -19.57 6.61 -4.74
N ALA A 364 -20.16 6.93 -3.59
CA ALA A 364 -19.47 6.97 -2.30
C ALA A 364 -20.35 6.39 -1.18
N ALA A 365 -19.76 5.56 -0.30
CA ALA A 365 -20.45 5.00 0.86
C ALA A 365 -20.37 5.92 2.09
N SER A 366 -21.42 5.97 2.93
CA SER A 366 -21.45 6.87 4.10
C SER A 366 -21.08 6.21 5.43
N THR A 367 -21.32 4.91 5.59
CA THR A 367 -21.06 4.13 6.83
C THR A 367 -20.56 2.73 6.47
N PRO A 368 -19.98 1.97 7.43
CA PRO A 368 -19.61 0.57 7.20
C PRO A 368 -20.74 -0.31 6.64
N GLY A 369 -21.97 -0.18 7.12
CA GLY A 369 -23.13 -0.88 6.60
C GLY A 369 -23.57 -0.38 5.23
N ASP A 370 -23.48 0.93 4.95
CA ASP A 370 -23.83 1.51 3.64
C ASP A 370 -22.89 1.04 2.52
N CYS A 371 -21.66 0.61 2.85
CA CYS A 371 -20.75 -0.03 1.91
C CYS A 371 -21.37 -1.27 1.24
N PHE A 372 -22.26 -2.00 1.92
CA PHE A 372 -23.01 -3.11 1.31
C PHE A 372 -23.97 -2.60 0.24
N THR A 373 -24.81 -1.64 0.60
CA THR A 373 -25.85 -1.09 -0.30
C THR A 373 -25.23 -0.44 -1.52
N MET A 374 -24.17 0.36 -1.34
CA MET A 374 -23.49 1.05 -2.44
C MET A 374 -22.67 0.11 -3.34
N ALA A 375 -22.23 -1.05 -2.82
CA ALA A 375 -21.65 -2.10 -3.66
C ALA A 375 -22.71 -2.81 -4.52
N VAL A 376 -23.90 -3.08 -3.99
CA VAL A 376 -25.03 -3.60 -4.78
C VAL A 376 -25.42 -2.60 -5.88
N GLU A 377 -25.51 -1.32 -5.52
CA GLU A 377 -25.84 -0.23 -6.44
C GLU A 377 -24.79 -0.07 -7.54
N ALA A 378 -23.50 -0.19 -7.20
CA ALA A 378 -22.41 -0.15 -8.19
C ALA A 378 -22.57 -1.27 -9.23
N VAL A 379 -22.92 -2.49 -8.81
CA VAL A 379 -23.16 -3.61 -9.73
C VAL A 379 -24.39 -3.35 -10.61
N ARG A 380 -25.48 -2.85 -10.03
CA ARG A 380 -26.71 -2.52 -10.76
C ARG A 380 -26.45 -1.47 -11.85
N LEU A 381 -25.80 -0.37 -11.49
CA LEU A 381 -25.51 0.72 -12.43
C LEU A 381 -24.50 0.31 -13.51
N ALA A 382 -23.44 -0.42 -13.14
CA ALA A 382 -22.43 -0.88 -14.10
C ALA A 382 -23.05 -1.75 -15.19
N THR A 383 -23.91 -2.70 -14.79
CA THR A 383 -24.53 -3.67 -15.70
C THR A 383 -25.70 -3.06 -16.49
N LYS A 384 -26.55 -2.23 -15.88
CA LYS A 384 -27.67 -1.56 -16.56
C LYS A 384 -27.23 -0.57 -17.64
N TYR A 385 -26.18 0.21 -17.36
CA TYR A 385 -25.70 1.25 -18.28
C TYR A 385 -24.47 0.84 -19.10
N MET A 386 -23.97 -0.40 -18.94
CA MET A 386 -22.80 -0.94 -19.63
C MET A 386 -21.63 0.06 -19.59
N THR A 387 -21.26 0.45 -18.37
CA THR A 387 -20.23 1.47 -18.12
C THR A 387 -19.44 1.13 -16.85
N PRO A 388 -18.19 1.57 -16.74
CA PRO A 388 -17.46 1.50 -15.48
C PRO A 388 -18.12 2.32 -14.38
N VAL A 389 -18.07 1.80 -13.15
CA VAL A 389 -18.48 2.47 -11.91
C VAL A 389 -17.31 2.46 -10.94
N ILE A 390 -16.94 3.61 -10.40
CA ILE A 390 -16.02 3.73 -9.26
C ILE A 390 -16.84 3.83 -7.98
N LEU A 391 -16.61 2.94 -7.03
CA LEU A 391 -17.14 3.03 -5.66
C LEU A 391 -16.03 3.54 -4.73
N LEU A 392 -16.20 4.76 -4.23
CA LEU A 392 -15.34 5.38 -3.24
C LEU A 392 -15.74 4.93 -1.83
N THR A 393 -14.79 4.33 -1.14
CA THR A 393 -14.81 4.20 0.32
C THR A 393 -13.55 4.88 0.86
N ASP A 394 -13.20 4.69 2.13
CA ASP A 394 -11.96 5.21 2.69
C ASP A 394 -11.44 4.32 3.82
N GLY A 395 -10.19 4.56 4.23
CA GLY A 395 -9.51 3.81 5.28
C GLY A 395 -10.22 3.83 6.63
N PHE A 396 -11.08 4.82 6.90
CA PHE A 396 -11.91 4.82 8.11
C PHE A 396 -13.03 3.80 7.98
N LEU A 397 -13.88 3.91 6.95
CA LEU A 397 -14.98 2.96 6.72
C LEU A 397 -14.50 1.52 6.59
N ALA A 398 -13.37 1.32 5.89
CA ALA A 398 -12.78 0.02 5.65
C ALA A 398 -12.48 -0.77 6.93
N ASN A 399 -12.07 -0.06 8.00
CA ASN A 399 -11.60 -0.66 9.25
C ASN A 399 -12.60 -0.50 10.40
N SER A 400 -13.42 0.55 10.40
CA SER A 400 -14.44 0.76 11.43
C SER A 400 -15.54 -0.29 11.33
N ALA A 401 -16.08 -0.65 12.48
CA ALA A 401 -17.19 -1.59 12.62
C ALA A 401 -18.41 -0.91 13.26
N GLU A 402 -19.61 -1.34 12.85
CA GLU A 402 -20.89 -0.92 13.42
C GLU A 402 -21.86 -2.12 13.53
N PRO A 403 -22.85 -2.07 14.45
CA PRO A 403 -23.97 -3.01 14.46
C PRO A 403 -24.79 -2.87 13.18
N TRP A 404 -24.77 -3.90 12.35
CA TRP A 404 -25.47 -3.93 11.08
C TRP A 404 -26.68 -4.85 11.14
N LYS A 405 -27.86 -4.27 10.91
CA LYS A 405 -29.09 -5.02 10.72
C LYS A 405 -28.98 -5.80 9.42
N ILE A 406 -28.95 -7.13 9.50
CA ILE A 406 -28.86 -7.96 8.30
C ILE A 406 -30.13 -7.71 7.47
N PRO A 407 -30.00 -7.21 6.23
CA PRO A 407 -31.15 -6.91 5.42
C PRO A 407 -31.79 -8.21 4.93
N ASP A 408 -33.11 -8.22 4.79
CA ASP A 408 -33.80 -9.32 4.11
C ASP A 408 -33.43 -9.28 2.63
N ILE A 409 -32.73 -10.31 2.16
CA ILE A 409 -32.28 -10.39 0.77
C ILE A 409 -33.46 -10.40 -0.21
N ASN A 410 -34.62 -10.89 0.21
CA ASN A 410 -35.82 -10.94 -0.63
C ASN A 410 -36.47 -9.55 -0.81
N SER A 411 -36.05 -8.56 -0.03
CA SER A 411 -36.50 -7.17 -0.19
C SER A 411 -35.82 -6.43 -1.34
N PHE A 412 -34.70 -6.96 -1.86
CA PHE A 412 -34.02 -6.38 -3.01
C PHE A 412 -34.69 -6.80 -4.31
N GLU A 413 -34.97 -5.83 -5.17
CA GLU A 413 -35.48 -6.10 -6.52
C GLU A 413 -34.39 -6.78 -7.37
N PRO A 414 -34.63 -7.98 -7.94
CA PRO A 414 -33.70 -8.61 -8.86
C PRO A 414 -33.56 -7.80 -10.16
N PHE A 415 -32.34 -7.71 -10.70
CA PHE A 415 -32.03 -7.01 -11.95
C PHE A 415 -31.25 -7.91 -12.92
N PRO A 416 -31.81 -9.07 -13.33
CA PRO A 416 -31.09 -10.06 -14.11
C PRO A 416 -30.60 -9.50 -15.45
N VAL A 417 -29.31 -9.68 -15.73
CA VAL A 417 -28.69 -9.24 -16.97
C VAL A 417 -29.08 -10.15 -18.11
N LYS A 418 -29.54 -9.56 -19.22
CA LYS A 418 -29.87 -10.27 -20.45
C LYS A 418 -28.79 -10.03 -21.50
N GLN A 419 -27.91 -11.00 -21.66
CA GLN A 419 -26.94 -11.00 -22.73
C GLN A 419 -27.63 -11.25 -24.08
N ARG A 420 -27.16 -10.59 -25.14
CA ARG A 420 -27.70 -10.75 -26.48
C ARG A 420 -27.33 -12.14 -27.00
N THR A 421 -28.33 -12.87 -27.52
CA THR A 421 -28.16 -14.18 -28.17
C THR A 421 -28.68 -14.23 -29.60
N ASP A 422 -29.54 -13.28 -29.99
CA ASP A 422 -30.14 -13.22 -31.33
C ASP A 422 -29.24 -12.46 -32.33
N PRO A 423 -28.81 -13.09 -33.45
CA PRO A 423 -27.93 -12.47 -34.44
C PRO A 423 -28.63 -11.46 -35.35
N ALA A 424 -29.96 -11.40 -35.36
CA ALA A 424 -30.69 -10.52 -36.28
C ALA A 424 -30.29 -9.04 -36.11
N GLY A 425 -29.80 -8.43 -37.19
CA GLY A 425 -29.43 -7.01 -37.25
C GLY A 425 -28.27 -6.60 -36.33
N PHE A 426 -27.49 -7.56 -35.83
CA PHE A 426 -26.50 -7.30 -34.78
C PHE A 426 -25.32 -6.43 -35.26
N HIS A 427 -25.02 -5.41 -34.46
CA HIS A 427 -23.69 -4.79 -34.36
C HIS A 427 -23.41 -4.48 -32.87
N PRO A 428 -22.14 -4.43 -32.44
CA PRO A 428 -21.81 -4.39 -31.01
C PRO A 428 -22.24 -3.11 -30.29
N PHE A 429 -22.52 -2.03 -31.04
CA PHE A 429 -22.96 -0.73 -30.50
C PHE A 429 -24.45 -0.45 -30.73
N LEU A 430 -25.26 -1.48 -30.98
CA LEU A 430 -26.72 -1.34 -30.91
C LEU A 430 -27.11 -0.88 -29.50
N ARG A 431 -27.82 0.24 -29.40
CA ARG A 431 -28.14 0.88 -28.13
C ARG A 431 -29.58 0.69 -27.72
N ASP A 432 -29.77 0.52 -26.41
CA ASP A 432 -31.06 0.70 -25.79
C ASP A 432 -31.47 2.19 -25.86
N PRO A 433 -32.69 2.53 -26.30
CA PRO A 433 -33.11 3.92 -26.48
C PRO A 433 -33.32 4.68 -25.15
N GLN A 434 -33.50 3.98 -24.03
CA GLN A 434 -33.69 4.59 -22.71
C GLN A 434 -32.35 4.80 -21.99
N THR A 435 -31.52 3.77 -21.95
CA THR A 435 -30.25 3.82 -21.20
C THR A 435 -29.07 4.23 -22.07
N LEU A 436 -29.19 4.20 -23.40
CA LEU A 436 -28.10 4.34 -24.37
C LEU A 436 -27.00 3.28 -24.22
N ALA A 437 -27.21 2.27 -23.36
CA ALA A 437 -26.29 1.16 -23.18
C ALA A 437 -26.24 0.31 -24.44
N ARG A 438 -25.04 -0.14 -24.81
CA ARG A 438 -24.91 -1.10 -25.91
C ARG A 438 -25.38 -2.49 -25.48
N ASN A 439 -25.75 -3.34 -26.44
CA ASN A 439 -25.97 -4.76 -26.19
C ASN A 439 -24.70 -5.45 -25.68
N TRP A 440 -24.84 -6.37 -24.70
CA TRP A 440 -23.77 -7.24 -24.22
C TRP A 440 -23.83 -8.59 -24.93
N ALA A 441 -23.02 -8.78 -25.97
CA ALA A 441 -22.82 -10.06 -26.65
C ALA A 441 -21.55 -10.74 -26.12
N VAL A 442 -21.62 -12.04 -25.82
CA VAL A 442 -20.51 -12.79 -25.23
C VAL A 442 -19.76 -13.59 -26.31
N PRO A 443 -18.42 -13.55 -26.33
CA PRO A 443 -17.61 -14.40 -27.20
C PRO A 443 -17.97 -15.88 -27.08
N GLY A 444 -18.06 -16.56 -28.22
CA GLY A 444 -18.53 -17.95 -28.30
C GLY A 444 -20.01 -18.09 -28.63
N THR A 445 -20.78 -16.98 -28.68
CA THR A 445 -22.17 -16.98 -29.17
C THR A 445 -22.20 -16.94 -30.71
N PRO A 446 -22.73 -17.97 -31.40
CA PRO A 446 -22.74 -18.02 -32.87
C PRO A 446 -23.50 -16.85 -33.50
N GLY A 447 -22.92 -16.23 -34.53
CA GLY A 447 -23.54 -15.14 -35.29
C GLY A 447 -23.46 -13.76 -34.61
N LEU A 448 -22.80 -13.68 -33.44
CA LEU A 448 -22.52 -12.43 -32.72
C LEU A 448 -21.03 -12.11 -32.66
N GLU A 449 -20.23 -12.63 -33.59
CA GLU A 449 -18.79 -12.39 -33.66
C GLU A 449 -18.54 -10.89 -33.88
N HIS A 450 -17.84 -10.25 -32.94
CA HIS A 450 -17.61 -8.80 -32.98
C HIS A 450 -16.22 -8.41 -32.50
N ARG A 451 -15.86 -7.13 -32.74
CA ARG A 451 -14.62 -6.52 -32.29
C ARG A 451 -14.95 -5.22 -31.56
N ILE A 452 -14.47 -5.11 -30.33
CA ILE A 452 -14.47 -3.87 -29.56
C ILE A 452 -13.02 -3.57 -29.14
N GLY A 453 -12.66 -2.30 -29.02
CA GLY A 453 -11.30 -1.90 -28.67
C GLY A 453 -11.22 -0.43 -28.26
N GLY A 454 -10.02 0.14 -28.18
CA GLY A 454 -9.83 1.53 -27.72
C GLY A 454 -10.12 2.62 -28.77
N LEU A 455 -9.98 2.32 -30.06
CA LEU A 455 -10.18 3.27 -31.17
C LEU A 455 -11.63 3.76 -31.25
N GLU A 456 -11.89 4.95 -31.79
CA GLU A 456 -13.26 5.44 -31.98
C GLU A 456 -14.03 4.57 -32.99
N LYS A 457 -15.35 4.45 -32.78
CA LYS A 457 -16.23 3.59 -33.59
C LYS A 457 -17.34 4.40 -34.23
N ASN A 458 -17.77 3.96 -35.40
CA ASN A 458 -18.97 4.45 -36.04
C ASN A 458 -20.20 4.07 -35.22
N TYR A 459 -21.09 5.03 -34.98
CA TYR A 459 -22.28 4.85 -34.16
C TYR A 459 -23.20 3.72 -34.66
N ASP A 460 -23.42 3.64 -35.98
CA ASP A 460 -24.41 2.75 -36.60
C ASP A 460 -23.85 1.37 -36.99
N SER A 461 -22.53 1.24 -37.16
CA SER A 461 -21.90 -0.03 -37.59
C SER A 461 -20.96 -0.65 -36.56
N GLY A 462 -20.43 0.13 -35.61
CA GLY A 462 -19.42 -0.33 -34.66
C GLY A 462 -18.01 -0.51 -35.22
N ASN A 463 -17.79 -0.25 -36.51
CA ASN A 463 -16.46 -0.29 -37.13
C ASN A 463 -15.61 0.93 -36.73
N ILE A 464 -14.30 0.86 -36.93
CA ILE A 464 -13.39 1.99 -36.67
C ILE A 464 -13.82 3.20 -37.51
N SER A 465 -13.87 4.38 -36.89
CA SER A 465 -14.20 5.64 -37.55
C SER A 465 -13.29 6.77 -37.11
N TYR A 466 -12.81 7.55 -38.06
CA TYR A 466 -12.09 8.82 -37.84
C TYR A 466 -12.91 10.03 -38.29
N ASP A 467 -14.18 9.82 -38.65
CA ASP A 467 -15.07 10.87 -39.09
C ASP A 467 -15.36 11.86 -37.94
N PRO A 468 -15.16 13.17 -38.14
CA PRO A 468 -15.32 14.17 -37.08
C PRO A 468 -16.74 14.24 -36.50
N ASP A 469 -17.77 14.18 -37.34
CA ASP A 469 -19.17 14.28 -36.90
C ASP A 469 -19.58 13.05 -36.09
N ASN A 470 -19.13 11.87 -36.53
CA ASN A 470 -19.28 10.64 -35.77
C ASN A 470 -18.56 10.71 -34.41
N HIS A 471 -17.31 11.22 -34.36
CA HIS A 471 -16.59 11.37 -33.10
C HIS A 471 -17.34 12.30 -32.14
N HIS A 472 -17.82 13.45 -32.64
CA HIS A 472 -18.65 14.36 -31.85
C HIS A 472 -19.91 13.65 -31.30
N LYS A 473 -20.64 12.94 -32.18
CA LYS A 473 -21.84 12.17 -31.79
C LYS A 473 -21.53 11.13 -30.71
N MET A 474 -20.48 10.34 -30.89
CA MET A 474 -20.11 9.27 -29.95
C MET A 474 -19.66 9.82 -28.59
N VAL A 475 -18.92 10.94 -28.56
CA VAL A 475 -18.57 11.63 -27.31
C VAL A 475 -19.83 12.10 -26.58
N LYS A 476 -20.76 12.78 -27.28
CA LYS A 476 -22.01 13.25 -26.69
C LYS A 476 -22.90 12.12 -26.19
N VAL A 477 -22.96 11.00 -26.91
CA VAL A 477 -23.77 9.83 -26.52
C VAL A 477 -23.21 9.16 -25.27
N ARG A 478 -21.89 8.97 -25.15
CA ARG A 478 -21.29 8.41 -23.93
C ARG A 478 -21.53 9.33 -22.73
N ALA A 479 -21.43 10.64 -22.91
CA ALA A 479 -21.77 11.62 -21.88
C ALA A 479 -23.25 11.58 -21.49
N ALA A 480 -24.16 11.53 -22.47
CA ALA A 480 -25.60 11.43 -22.24
C ALA A 480 -25.99 10.14 -21.51
N LYS A 481 -25.33 9.02 -21.84
CA LYS A 481 -25.51 7.73 -21.15
C LYS A 481 -25.19 7.83 -19.66
N VAL A 482 -24.04 8.41 -19.32
CA VAL A 482 -23.64 8.58 -17.91
C VAL A 482 -24.54 9.60 -17.21
N ALA A 483 -24.88 10.72 -17.86
CA ALA A 483 -25.78 11.72 -17.31
C ALA A 483 -27.19 11.16 -17.03
N GLY A 484 -27.69 10.28 -17.90
CA GLY A 484 -29.00 9.62 -17.77
C GLY A 484 -29.12 8.71 -16.55
N VAL A 485 -28.02 8.36 -15.88
CA VAL A 485 -28.06 7.67 -14.58
C VAL A 485 -28.76 8.53 -13.51
N ALA A 486 -28.71 9.87 -13.63
CA ALA A 486 -29.37 10.79 -12.70
C ALA A 486 -30.91 10.62 -12.65
N ASP A 487 -31.51 10.01 -13.67
CA ASP A 487 -32.95 9.71 -13.73
C ASP A 487 -33.33 8.40 -13.05
N ASP A 488 -32.35 7.54 -12.77
CA ASP A 488 -32.52 6.20 -12.20
C ASP A 488 -31.98 6.07 -10.77
N ILE A 489 -31.40 7.15 -10.24
CA ILE A 489 -30.92 7.23 -8.85
C ILE A 489 -31.90 8.04 -7.99
N PRO A 490 -31.97 7.80 -6.68
CA PRO A 490 -32.80 8.57 -5.76
C PRO A 490 -32.45 10.07 -5.76
N LEU A 491 -33.48 10.90 -5.57
CA LEU A 491 -33.29 12.33 -5.28
C LEU A 491 -32.53 12.54 -3.97
N GLN A 492 -31.73 13.60 -3.88
CA GLN A 492 -31.07 14.00 -2.64
C GLN A 492 -32.11 14.36 -1.58
N LYS A 493 -31.97 13.76 -0.40
CA LYS A 493 -32.78 14.04 0.78
C LYS A 493 -31.98 14.87 1.79
N ILE A 494 -32.68 15.55 2.69
CA ILE A 494 -32.10 16.07 3.93
C ILE A 494 -32.07 14.90 4.92
N ASP A 495 -30.88 14.50 5.35
CA ASP A 495 -30.69 13.41 6.31
C ASP A 495 -31.10 13.84 7.72
N GLN A 496 -30.93 15.13 8.03
CA GLN A 496 -31.32 15.70 9.32
C GLN A 496 -31.67 17.18 9.21
N GLY A 497 -32.78 17.58 9.84
CA GLY A 497 -33.19 18.98 9.93
C GLY A 497 -34.34 19.34 9.00
N GLU A 498 -34.44 20.62 8.66
CA GLU A 498 -35.51 21.15 7.79
C GLU A 498 -35.08 21.21 6.32
N ASP A 499 -36.04 21.25 5.41
CA ASP A 499 -35.79 21.36 3.94
C ASP A 499 -35.27 22.73 3.47
N SER A 500 -35.19 23.72 4.36
CA SER A 500 -34.63 25.05 4.14
C SER A 500 -34.15 25.67 5.46
N GLY A 501 -33.21 26.62 5.43
CA GLY A 501 -32.68 27.18 6.66
C GLY A 501 -31.50 28.12 6.50
N ASP A 502 -30.84 28.42 7.62
CA ASP A 502 -29.70 29.35 7.62
C ASP A 502 -28.41 28.65 7.13
N LEU A 503 -28.20 27.38 7.48
CA LEU A 503 -27.01 26.62 7.10
C LEU A 503 -27.35 25.18 6.71
N LEU A 504 -26.87 24.74 5.55
CA LEU A 504 -26.79 23.33 5.18
C LEU A 504 -25.35 22.86 5.29
N VAL A 505 -25.12 21.80 6.07
CA VAL A 505 -23.85 21.09 6.08
C VAL A 505 -23.95 19.93 5.09
N VAL A 506 -23.10 19.93 4.07
CA VAL A 506 -23.09 18.94 2.99
C VAL A 506 -21.89 18.03 3.13
N GLY A 507 -22.14 16.75 3.40
CA GLY A 507 -21.11 15.74 3.56
C GLY A 507 -21.04 14.75 2.40
N TRP A 508 -19.96 13.98 2.38
CA TRP A 508 -19.83 12.77 1.56
C TRP A 508 -18.82 11.78 2.21
N GLY A 509 -18.89 10.51 1.82
CA GLY A 509 -18.02 9.47 2.39
C GLY A 509 -18.15 9.30 3.91
N SER A 510 -17.06 8.95 4.60
CA SER A 510 -17.01 8.78 6.07
C SER A 510 -17.35 9.99 6.95
N THR A 511 -17.46 11.21 6.40
CA THR A 511 -17.77 12.40 7.21
C THR A 511 -19.17 12.39 7.80
N PHE A 512 -20.04 11.48 7.34
CA PHE A 512 -21.46 11.37 7.70
C PHE A 512 -21.70 11.42 9.21
N GLY A 513 -20.99 10.59 9.96
CA GLY A 513 -21.23 10.46 11.39
C GLY A 513 -20.85 11.72 12.17
N ALA A 514 -19.71 12.33 11.83
CA ALA A 514 -19.23 13.54 12.48
C ALA A 514 -20.16 14.72 12.18
N ILE A 515 -20.58 14.86 10.92
CA ILE A 515 -21.51 15.91 10.50
C ILE A 515 -22.87 15.74 11.18
N SER A 516 -23.45 14.54 11.13
CA SER A 516 -24.76 14.26 11.75
C SER A 516 -24.74 14.55 13.25
N SER A 517 -23.66 14.19 13.93
CA SER A 517 -23.51 14.45 15.38
C SER A 517 -23.40 15.95 15.68
N ALA A 518 -22.61 16.70 14.90
CA ALA A 518 -22.44 18.14 15.07
C ALA A 518 -23.73 18.91 14.75
N VAL A 519 -24.45 18.51 13.70
CA VAL A 519 -25.75 19.10 13.34
C VAL A 519 -26.79 18.80 14.41
N LEU A 520 -26.82 17.58 14.97
CA LEU A 520 -27.68 17.26 16.12
C LEU A 520 -27.39 18.17 17.32
N GLY A 521 -26.12 18.36 17.66
CA GLY A 521 -25.68 19.25 18.74
C GLY A 521 -26.08 20.71 18.51
N ALA A 522 -25.81 21.22 17.30
CA ALA A 522 -26.20 22.57 16.89
C ALA A 522 -27.72 22.80 16.96
N ARG A 523 -28.53 21.84 16.50
CA ARG A 523 -29.99 21.90 16.57
C ARG A 523 -30.52 21.83 18.00
N LYS A 524 -29.93 20.97 18.86
CA LYS A 524 -30.24 20.95 20.30
C LYS A 524 -29.93 22.30 20.98
N ALA A 525 -28.94 23.02 20.48
CA ALA A 525 -28.62 24.39 20.92
C ALA A 525 -29.50 25.48 20.25
N GLY A 526 -30.53 25.11 19.49
CA GLY A 526 -31.49 26.04 18.87
C GLY A 526 -31.07 26.63 17.52
N LEU A 527 -29.98 26.16 16.91
CA LEU A 527 -29.51 26.66 15.62
C LEU A 527 -30.28 26.01 14.45
N LYS A 528 -30.58 26.81 13.41
CA LYS A 528 -31.28 26.37 12.19
C LYS A 528 -30.32 25.76 11.17
N VAL A 529 -29.80 24.59 11.50
CA VAL A 529 -28.84 23.83 10.69
C VAL A 529 -29.48 22.53 10.19
N SER A 530 -29.21 22.18 8.94
CA SER A 530 -29.60 20.90 8.34
C SER A 530 -28.37 20.17 7.79
N HIS A 531 -28.51 18.86 7.58
CA HIS A 531 -27.49 17.96 7.02
C HIS A 531 -28.02 17.29 5.76
N ALA A 532 -27.22 17.29 4.69
CA ALA A 532 -27.42 16.42 3.52
C ALA A 532 -26.11 15.69 3.19
N HIS A 533 -26.18 14.40 2.92
CA HIS A 533 -25.02 13.57 2.59
C HIS A 533 -25.14 12.97 1.19
N ILE A 534 -24.15 13.22 0.34
CA ILE A 534 -24.16 12.82 -1.07
C ILE A 534 -23.53 11.42 -1.19
N ARG A 535 -24.27 10.49 -1.81
CA ARG A 535 -23.82 9.12 -2.14
C ARG A 535 -23.51 8.93 -3.62
N TYR A 536 -24.21 9.65 -4.49
CA TYR A 536 -24.02 9.61 -5.94
C TYR A 536 -23.19 10.82 -6.35
N MET A 537 -21.90 10.61 -6.61
CA MET A 537 -20.93 11.69 -6.81
C MET A 537 -20.86 12.12 -8.28
N HIS A 538 -21.07 11.18 -9.22
CA HIS A 538 -21.17 11.49 -10.64
C HIS A 538 -22.01 10.45 -11.40
N PRO A 539 -23.09 10.85 -12.10
CA PRO A 539 -23.75 12.14 -11.96
C PRO A 539 -24.35 12.30 -10.56
N MET A 540 -24.52 13.54 -10.11
CA MET A 540 -25.19 13.85 -8.84
C MET A 540 -26.72 13.82 -8.99
N PRO A 541 -27.47 13.66 -7.88
CA PRO A 541 -28.93 13.65 -7.93
C PRO A 541 -29.51 14.92 -8.58
N LYS A 542 -30.49 14.76 -9.47
CA LYS A 542 -31.00 15.86 -10.31
C LYS A 542 -31.61 17.05 -9.55
N ASN A 543 -32.04 16.85 -8.30
CA ASN A 543 -32.58 17.91 -7.45
C ASN A 543 -31.53 18.63 -6.59
N LEU A 544 -30.26 18.21 -6.60
CA LEU A 544 -29.25 18.69 -5.67
C LEU A 544 -29.08 20.21 -5.71
N GLY A 545 -28.97 20.80 -6.92
CA GLY A 545 -28.84 22.25 -7.06
C GLY A 545 -30.01 23.03 -6.45
N GLU A 546 -31.23 22.51 -6.55
CA GLU A 546 -32.42 23.12 -5.94
C GLU A 546 -32.48 22.92 -4.43
N VAL A 547 -31.90 21.85 -3.89
CA VAL A 547 -31.75 21.66 -2.44
C VAL A 547 -30.75 22.67 -1.88
N LEU A 548 -29.58 22.82 -2.52
CA LEU A 548 -28.51 23.71 -2.05
C LEU A 548 -28.97 25.17 -1.97
N LYS A 549 -29.75 25.64 -2.97
CA LYS A 549 -30.26 27.02 -3.03
C LYS A 549 -31.29 27.37 -1.94
N ARG A 550 -31.86 26.39 -1.23
CA ARG A 550 -32.83 26.61 -0.14
C ARG A 550 -32.18 27.09 1.16
N PHE A 551 -30.85 27.15 1.21
CA PHE A 551 -30.09 27.54 2.39
C PHE A 551 -29.25 28.78 2.12
N LYS A 552 -29.13 29.65 3.13
CA LYS A 552 -28.34 30.88 3.01
C LYS A 552 -26.84 30.59 2.92
N HIS A 553 -26.38 29.57 3.65
CA HIS A 553 -25.00 29.13 3.67
C HIS A 553 -24.93 27.63 3.42
N VAL A 554 -23.87 27.22 2.72
CA VAL A 554 -23.52 25.82 2.48
C VAL A 554 -22.12 25.59 3.03
N LEU A 555 -21.97 24.73 4.02
CA LEU A 555 -20.69 24.30 4.59
C LEU A 555 -20.39 22.88 4.13
N VAL A 556 -19.15 22.61 3.73
CA VAL A 556 -18.72 21.30 3.23
C VAL A 556 -17.50 20.84 4.03
N PRO A 557 -17.69 20.02 5.09
CA PRO A 557 -16.60 19.36 5.78
C PRO A 557 -16.05 18.21 4.94
N GLU A 558 -14.79 18.29 4.53
CA GLU A 558 -14.16 17.22 3.74
C GLU A 558 -12.70 16.97 4.13
N MET A 559 -12.30 15.70 4.10
CA MET A 559 -10.94 15.28 4.47
C MET A 559 -9.98 15.42 3.28
N ASN A 560 -9.98 16.60 2.66
CA ASN A 560 -9.14 16.98 1.53
C ASN A 560 -9.13 18.52 1.41
N ASN A 561 -8.54 19.07 0.34
CA ASN A 561 -8.48 20.51 0.11
C ASN A 561 -9.60 21.05 -0.81
N GLY A 562 -10.86 20.82 -0.48
CA GLY A 562 -12.01 21.43 -1.17
C GLY A 562 -12.41 20.76 -2.49
N MET A 563 -12.32 19.43 -2.62
CA MET A 563 -12.63 18.72 -3.86
C MET A 563 -14.12 18.73 -4.20
N LEU A 564 -14.99 18.41 -3.24
CA LEU A 564 -16.43 18.48 -3.43
C LEU A 564 -16.89 19.93 -3.61
N VAL A 565 -16.32 20.86 -2.84
CA VAL A 565 -16.59 22.30 -2.99
C VAL A 565 -16.38 22.77 -4.43
N LYS A 566 -15.31 22.31 -5.10
CA LYS A 566 -15.04 22.65 -6.50
C LYS A 566 -16.14 22.16 -7.44
N ILE A 567 -16.61 20.92 -7.27
CA ILE A 567 -17.67 20.33 -8.10
C ILE A 567 -19.01 21.06 -7.86
N LEU A 568 -19.38 21.30 -6.60
CA LEU A 568 -20.64 21.98 -6.28
C LEU A 568 -20.68 23.40 -6.86
N ARG A 569 -19.55 24.12 -6.78
CA ARG A 569 -19.39 25.46 -7.36
C ARG A 569 -19.44 25.44 -8.88
N SER A 570 -18.77 24.48 -9.53
CA SER A 570 -18.75 24.39 -11.00
C SER A 570 -20.13 24.04 -11.58
N ASP A 571 -20.84 23.13 -10.92
CA ASP A 571 -22.05 22.52 -11.49
C ASP A 571 -23.32 23.28 -11.11
N TYR A 572 -23.34 23.94 -9.94
CA TYR A 572 -24.55 24.58 -9.40
C TYR A 572 -24.42 26.07 -9.09
N LEU A 573 -23.22 26.65 -9.20
CA LEU A 573 -22.94 28.07 -8.93
C LEU A 573 -23.37 28.52 -7.51
N VAL A 574 -23.22 27.64 -6.52
CA VAL A 574 -23.51 27.94 -5.10
C VAL A 574 -22.24 28.38 -4.36
N ASP A 575 -22.36 29.30 -3.40
CA ASP A 575 -21.22 29.67 -2.52
C ASP A 575 -20.99 28.63 -1.41
N ALA A 576 -20.59 27.42 -1.81
CA ALA A 576 -20.20 26.37 -0.89
C ALA A 576 -18.84 26.68 -0.23
N ARG A 577 -18.78 26.70 1.10
CA ARG A 577 -17.57 26.95 1.88
C ARG A 577 -16.99 25.63 2.40
N GLY A 578 -15.69 25.42 2.22
CA GLY A 578 -15.02 24.20 2.70
C GLY A 578 -14.54 24.33 4.15
N LEU A 579 -14.76 23.28 4.93
CA LEU A 579 -14.02 22.99 6.17
C LEU A 579 -13.09 21.81 5.87
N ASN A 580 -11.83 22.10 5.64
CA ASN A 580 -10.88 21.14 5.07
C ASN A 580 -9.98 20.55 6.16
N LYS A 581 -9.83 19.21 6.18
CA LYS A 581 -8.89 18.51 7.09
C LYS A 581 -7.98 17.55 6.33
N ILE A 582 -6.68 17.83 6.32
CA ILE A 582 -5.67 17.07 5.56
C ILE A 582 -4.62 16.50 6.53
N ALA A 583 -5.10 15.73 7.50
CA ALA A 583 -4.31 15.28 8.65
C ALA A 583 -4.23 13.76 8.79
N GLY A 584 -4.74 13.00 7.81
CA GLY A 584 -4.81 11.54 7.89
C GLY A 584 -5.71 11.02 9.03
N GLN A 585 -6.68 11.83 9.48
CA GLN A 585 -7.54 11.55 10.62
C GLN A 585 -8.99 11.99 10.36
N PRO A 586 -10.00 11.25 10.87
CA PRO A 586 -11.40 11.68 10.85
C PRO A 586 -11.64 13.04 11.49
N PHE A 587 -12.72 13.71 11.10
CA PHE A 587 -13.21 14.88 11.82
C PHE A 587 -13.63 14.53 13.24
N LYS A 588 -13.31 15.43 14.16
CA LYS A 588 -13.94 15.50 15.48
C LYS A 588 -15.25 16.28 15.34
N ILE A 589 -16.25 15.91 16.13
CA ILE A 589 -17.55 16.58 16.21
C ILE A 589 -17.35 18.05 16.57
N ALA A 590 -16.51 18.32 17.57
CA ALA A 590 -16.22 19.67 18.05
C ALA A 590 -15.63 20.60 16.97
N GLU A 591 -14.86 20.07 16.01
CA GLU A 591 -14.30 20.86 14.90
C GLU A 591 -15.43 21.40 14.00
N ILE A 592 -16.42 20.56 13.68
CA ILE A 592 -17.55 20.93 12.83
C ILE A 592 -18.52 21.84 13.60
N GLU A 593 -18.79 21.58 14.88
CA GLU A 593 -19.64 22.44 15.70
C GLU A 593 -19.08 23.85 15.85
N ALA A 594 -17.76 23.98 16.03
CA ALA A 594 -17.09 25.27 16.13
C ALA A 594 -17.26 26.08 14.83
N GLU A 595 -17.08 25.44 13.68
CA GLU A 595 -17.24 26.09 12.38
C GLU A 595 -18.70 26.50 12.10
N ILE A 596 -19.67 25.63 12.44
CA ILE A 596 -21.10 25.95 12.35
C ILE A 596 -21.43 27.23 13.15
N ARG A 597 -20.94 27.32 14.39
CA ARG A 597 -21.16 28.49 15.25
C ARG A 597 -20.45 29.72 14.70
N GLY A 598 -19.22 29.57 14.21
CA GLY A 598 -18.43 30.65 13.62
C GLY A 598 -19.11 31.27 12.40
N LEU A 599 -19.60 30.45 11.47
CA LEU A 599 -20.30 30.90 10.27
C LEU A 599 -21.59 31.67 10.57
N LEU A 600 -22.33 31.26 11.60
CA LEU A 600 -23.57 31.92 12.02
C LEU A 600 -23.34 33.18 12.88
N ALA A 601 -22.11 33.43 13.32
CA ALA A 601 -21.74 34.57 14.17
C ALA A 601 -20.97 35.69 13.45
N SER A 602 -20.44 35.45 12.24
CA SER A 602 -19.55 36.29 11.39
C SER A 602 -18.93 37.56 12.03
N SER A 603 -17.61 37.62 12.17
CA SER A 603 -16.69 37.97 11.07
C SER A 603 -15.24 37.62 11.42
N TRP A 604 -14.48 36.98 10.50
CA TRP A 604 -13.01 37.00 10.55
C TRP A 604 -12.34 36.65 9.20
N ILE A 605 -11.11 37.15 9.03
CA ILE A 605 -10.23 37.20 7.84
C ILE A 605 -8.97 36.36 8.13
N PRO A 606 -8.39 35.59 7.18
CA PRO A 606 -7.15 34.86 7.46
C PRO A 606 -5.90 35.67 7.09
N GLU A 607 -4.93 35.70 7.99
CA GLU A 607 -3.56 36.17 7.74
C GLU A 607 -2.57 35.02 7.50
N SER A 608 -1.54 35.39 6.75
CA SER A 608 -0.55 34.60 6.04
C SER A 608 0.77 34.40 6.79
N PHE A 609 1.64 33.61 6.14
CA PHE A 609 3.12 33.70 6.12
C PHE A 609 3.93 32.93 7.17
N TRP A 610 4.80 32.03 6.67
CA TRP A 610 6.24 32.02 6.98
C TRP A 610 7.05 31.56 5.75
N SER A 611 7.92 32.43 5.25
CA SER A 611 9.12 32.17 4.45
C SER A 611 10.30 31.92 5.38
N HIS A 612 11.36 31.20 4.96
CA HIS A 612 12.77 31.50 5.29
C HIS A 612 13.70 30.77 4.30
N ASP A 613 14.71 31.50 3.84
CA ASP A 613 15.74 31.18 2.85
C ASP A 613 16.96 30.42 3.44
N ASP A 614 17.67 29.81 2.47
CA ASP A 614 19.05 29.30 2.35
C ASP A 614 20.13 29.71 3.39
N ASP A 615 21.04 28.78 3.72
CA ASP A 615 22.39 28.65 3.10
C ASP A 615 23.41 27.90 3.98
N ALA A 616 24.34 27.22 3.28
CA ALA A 616 25.78 27.03 3.56
C ALA A 616 26.30 25.58 3.59
N LEU A 617 27.14 25.29 2.59
CA LEU A 617 28.00 24.10 2.46
C LEU A 617 29.36 24.36 3.12
N ASP A 618 29.92 23.33 3.75
CA ASP A 618 31.27 23.35 4.34
C ASP A 618 31.97 21.97 4.15
N PRO A 619 33.28 21.82 4.44
CA PRO A 619 34.36 21.45 3.51
C PRO A 619 34.73 19.94 3.55
N PRO A 620 35.74 19.44 2.78
CA PRO A 620 35.92 17.99 2.57
C PRO A 620 36.54 17.28 3.78
N ASN A 621 35.98 16.12 4.11
CA ASN A 621 36.20 15.39 5.37
C ASN A 621 37.17 14.17 5.22
N PRO A 622 37.74 13.67 6.34
CA PRO A 622 38.69 12.56 6.47
C PRO A 622 38.13 11.16 6.09
N PRO A 623 38.91 10.07 6.26
CA PRO A 623 38.46 8.70 6.04
C PRO A 623 37.14 8.40 6.76
N LEU A 624 36.14 7.98 5.99
CA LEU A 624 34.80 7.67 6.50
C LEU A 624 34.77 6.32 7.23
N THR A 625 33.93 6.21 8.23
CA THR A 625 33.68 5.01 9.03
C THR A 625 32.26 4.49 8.79
N ARG A 626 31.93 3.31 9.31
CA ARG A 626 30.55 2.78 9.28
C ARG A 626 29.54 3.80 9.81
N LYS A 627 29.88 4.51 10.89
CA LYS A 627 29.00 5.48 11.55
C LYS A 627 28.64 6.64 10.62
N ASP A 628 29.54 7.02 9.73
CA ASP A 628 29.32 8.12 8.78
C ASP A 628 28.28 7.77 7.71
N PHE A 629 28.03 6.48 7.45
CA PHE A 629 27.00 5.97 6.54
C PHE A 629 25.70 5.55 7.27
N THR A 630 25.67 5.54 8.60
CA THR A 630 24.46 5.28 9.39
C THR A 630 23.70 6.59 9.61
N SER A 631 22.42 6.62 9.25
CA SER A 631 21.53 7.75 9.57
C SER A 631 21.23 7.85 11.07
N ASP A 632 20.78 9.01 11.52
CA ASP A 632 20.20 9.19 12.86
C ASP A 632 18.77 8.62 13.00
N GLN A 633 18.14 8.26 11.88
CA GLN A 633 16.83 7.63 11.86
C GLN A 633 16.84 6.23 12.49
N GLU A 634 15.83 5.96 13.33
CA GLU A 634 15.62 4.63 13.89
C GLU A 634 15.15 3.65 12.81
N VAL A 635 15.81 2.47 12.73
CA VAL A 635 15.48 1.44 11.75
C VAL A 635 14.17 0.75 12.08
N ARG A 636 13.16 0.94 11.22
CA ARG A 636 11.78 0.47 11.40
C ARG A 636 11.50 -0.83 10.61
N TRP A 637 12.06 -1.95 11.06
CA TRP A 637 11.79 -3.29 10.54
C TRP A 637 11.41 -4.27 11.66
N CYS A 638 10.85 -5.43 11.30
CA CYS A 638 10.50 -6.47 12.27
C CYS A 638 11.78 -7.02 12.93
N PRO A 639 11.83 -7.18 14.28
CA PRO A 639 12.97 -7.79 14.95
C PRO A 639 13.30 -9.18 14.36
N GLY A 640 14.59 -9.40 14.05
CA GLY A 640 15.08 -10.64 13.44
C GLY A 640 14.89 -10.74 11.92
N CYS A 641 14.40 -9.70 11.25
CA CYS A 641 14.31 -9.66 9.80
C CYS A 641 15.70 -9.56 9.15
N GLY A 642 15.90 -10.26 8.03
CA GLY A 642 17.13 -10.26 7.25
C GLY A 642 17.57 -8.88 6.75
N ASP A 643 16.61 -7.96 6.56
CA ASP A 643 16.85 -6.56 6.18
C ASP A 643 17.93 -5.88 7.06
N TYR A 644 17.95 -6.16 8.37
CA TYR A 644 18.97 -5.63 9.30
C TYR A 644 20.39 -6.09 8.98
N ALA A 645 20.55 -7.37 8.64
CA ALA A 645 21.85 -7.94 8.34
C ALA A 645 22.40 -7.38 7.04
N ILE A 646 21.55 -7.23 6.02
CA ILE A 646 21.91 -6.65 4.72
C ILE A 646 22.30 -5.17 4.87
N LEU A 647 21.50 -4.38 5.59
CA LEU A 647 21.83 -2.97 5.89
C LEU A 647 23.18 -2.85 6.59
N ALA A 648 23.40 -3.66 7.63
CA ALA A 648 24.65 -3.64 8.38
C ALA A 648 25.86 -4.10 7.55
N ALA A 649 25.67 -4.99 6.57
CA ALA A 649 26.71 -5.41 5.63
C ALA A 649 27.09 -4.27 4.68
N VAL A 650 26.10 -3.59 4.08
CA VAL A 650 26.34 -2.43 3.20
C VAL A 650 27.03 -1.28 3.96
N GLN A 651 26.53 -0.92 5.15
CA GLN A 651 27.15 0.14 5.97
C GLN A 651 28.62 -0.17 6.37
N ARG A 652 28.98 -1.45 6.52
CA ARG A 652 30.37 -1.89 6.77
C ARG A 652 31.22 -1.84 5.51
N MET A 653 30.64 -2.20 4.37
CA MET A 653 31.32 -2.28 3.09
C MET A 653 31.67 -0.90 2.51
N LEU A 654 30.77 0.11 2.59
CA LEU A 654 31.00 1.41 1.94
C LEU A 654 32.30 2.12 2.35
N PRO A 655 32.69 2.15 3.64
CA PRO A 655 34.02 2.65 4.05
C PRO A 655 35.18 1.96 3.34
N GLU A 656 35.09 0.64 3.12
CA GLU A 656 36.13 -0.16 2.48
C GLU A 656 36.23 0.10 0.96
N LEU A 657 35.17 0.63 0.34
CA LEU A 657 35.17 1.04 -1.06
C LEU A 657 35.79 2.43 -1.28
N GLY A 658 35.99 3.23 -0.22
CA GLY A 658 36.50 4.60 -0.33
C GLY A 658 35.55 5.57 -1.05
N VAL A 659 34.25 5.23 -1.12
CA VAL A 659 33.23 6.08 -1.77
C VAL A 659 32.89 7.30 -0.93
N ARG A 660 32.49 8.38 -1.59
CA ARG A 660 32.08 9.63 -0.94
C ARG A 660 30.56 9.68 -0.78
N ARG A 661 30.09 10.13 0.39
CA ARG A 661 28.65 10.23 0.70
C ARG A 661 27.89 11.09 -0.32
N GLU A 662 28.49 12.19 -0.77
CA GLU A 662 27.90 13.11 -1.74
C GLU A 662 27.82 12.54 -3.17
N ASN A 663 28.54 11.46 -3.45
CA ASN A 663 28.54 10.77 -4.74
C ASN A 663 27.71 9.48 -4.73
N THR A 664 27.32 8.97 -3.56
CA THR A 664 26.57 7.72 -3.40
C THR A 664 25.07 7.99 -3.23
N VAL A 665 24.24 7.30 -4.02
CA VAL A 665 22.78 7.45 -4.00
C VAL A 665 22.11 6.08 -3.84
N PHE A 666 21.24 5.93 -2.83
CA PHE A 666 20.39 4.75 -2.67
C PHE A 666 18.99 5.00 -3.22
N ILE A 667 18.49 4.13 -4.09
CA ILE A 667 17.15 4.23 -4.69
C ILE A 667 16.35 2.97 -4.38
N SER A 668 15.07 3.11 -4.03
CA SER A 668 14.20 1.96 -3.73
C SER A 668 12.74 2.19 -4.17
N GLY A 669 11.98 1.11 -4.41
CA GLY A 669 10.55 1.13 -4.79
C GLY A 669 9.64 1.10 -3.57
N ILE A 670 8.65 0.19 -3.48
CA ILE A 670 7.79 0.05 -2.28
C ILE A 670 7.84 -1.37 -1.71
N GLY A 671 8.07 -1.48 -0.40
CA GLY A 671 8.18 -2.77 0.28
C GLY A 671 8.91 -2.65 1.61
N CYS A 672 9.13 -3.78 2.29
CA CYS A 672 9.91 -3.81 3.53
C CYS A 672 11.34 -3.30 3.29
N SER A 673 12.01 -3.85 2.28
CA SER A 673 13.36 -3.43 1.88
C SER A 673 13.43 -1.97 1.43
N SER A 674 12.32 -1.38 0.96
CA SER A 674 12.36 -0.05 0.36
C SER A 674 12.59 1.10 1.32
N ARG A 675 12.56 0.88 2.63
CA ARG A 675 12.96 1.89 3.61
C ARG A 675 14.48 2.13 3.66
N PHE A 676 15.26 1.30 2.97
CA PHE A 676 16.73 1.32 2.98
C PHE A 676 17.35 2.71 2.78
N PRO A 677 16.91 3.56 1.83
CA PRO A 677 17.54 4.86 1.61
C PRO A 677 17.46 5.80 2.83
N TYR A 678 16.43 5.68 3.67
CA TYR A 678 16.32 6.50 4.90
C TYR A 678 17.33 6.10 5.98
N TYR A 679 17.88 4.89 5.90
CA TYR A 679 18.84 4.35 6.88
C TYR A 679 20.31 4.54 6.46
N MET A 680 20.51 5.22 5.33
CA MET A 680 21.82 5.56 4.79
C MET A 680 22.04 7.06 4.90
N ASN A 681 23.16 7.48 5.46
CA ASN A 681 23.54 8.89 5.56
C ASN A 681 24.20 9.40 4.27
N THR A 682 23.51 9.20 3.14
CA THR A 682 23.93 9.59 1.77
C THR A 682 22.73 10.23 1.07
N TYR A 683 22.83 10.50 -0.24
CA TYR A 683 21.63 10.81 -1.01
C TYR A 683 20.74 9.55 -1.12
N GLY A 684 19.42 9.74 -1.04
CA GLY A 684 18.45 8.66 -1.08
C GLY A 684 17.17 9.06 -1.82
N PHE A 685 16.60 8.15 -2.61
CA PHE A 685 15.32 8.35 -3.29
C PHE A 685 14.41 7.13 -3.13
N HIS A 686 13.32 7.28 -2.37
CA HIS A 686 12.29 6.26 -2.20
C HIS A 686 11.12 6.57 -3.15
N THR A 687 10.95 5.75 -4.18
CA THR A 687 9.94 5.93 -5.24
C THR A 687 8.73 5.01 -5.07
N ILE A 688 7.84 4.99 -6.06
CA ILE A 688 6.63 4.18 -6.09
C ILE A 688 6.88 2.73 -6.55
N HIS A 689 5.88 1.87 -6.38
CA HIS A 689 5.94 0.44 -6.64
C HIS A 689 6.62 0.09 -7.98
N GLY A 690 7.71 -0.66 -7.91
CA GLY A 690 8.45 -1.18 -9.06
C GLY A 690 9.13 -0.13 -9.95
N ARG A 691 9.15 1.16 -9.57
CA ARG A 691 9.69 2.24 -10.43
C ARG A 691 11.13 2.64 -10.13
N ALA A 692 11.77 2.04 -9.11
CA ALA A 692 13.17 2.32 -8.78
C ALA A 692 14.12 2.19 -9.98
N PRO A 693 13.99 1.17 -10.86
CA PRO A 693 14.87 1.07 -12.03
C PRO A 693 14.72 2.23 -13.02
N ALA A 694 13.50 2.76 -13.19
CA ALA A 694 13.26 3.90 -14.07
C ALA A 694 13.87 5.19 -13.51
N VAL A 695 13.72 5.44 -12.21
CA VAL A 695 14.34 6.59 -11.53
C VAL A 695 15.87 6.52 -11.62
N ALA A 696 16.45 5.35 -11.34
CA ALA A 696 17.89 5.13 -11.45
C ALA A 696 18.42 5.41 -12.87
N THR A 697 17.66 5.02 -13.89
CA THR A 697 17.97 5.33 -15.30
C THR A 697 18.06 6.84 -15.54
N GLY A 698 17.07 7.60 -15.08
CA GLY A 698 17.10 9.06 -15.20
C GLY A 698 18.29 9.69 -14.48
N LEU A 699 18.59 9.22 -13.26
CA LEU A 699 19.70 9.71 -12.46
C LEU A 699 21.05 9.51 -13.16
N LYS A 700 21.36 8.30 -13.63
CA LYS A 700 22.63 8.00 -14.32
C LYS A 700 22.77 8.70 -15.67
N LEU A 701 21.67 8.88 -16.41
CA LEU A 701 21.69 9.65 -17.66
C LEU A 701 22.02 11.12 -17.40
N ALA A 702 21.46 11.71 -16.34
CA ALA A 702 21.70 13.11 -15.96
C ALA A 702 23.10 13.30 -15.35
N ASN A 703 23.53 12.38 -14.47
CA ASN A 703 24.81 12.42 -13.78
C ASN A 703 25.49 11.03 -13.75
N PRO A 704 26.28 10.69 -14.79
CA PRO A 704 26.84 9.34 -14.95
C PRO A 704 27.93 8.99 -13.92
N GLN A 705 28.44 9.96 -13.18
CA GLN A 705 29.52 9.78 -12.20
C GLN A 705 29.02 9.34 -10.81
N LEU A 706 27.71 9.37 -10.57
CA LEU A 706 27.13 8.92 -9.30
C LEU A 706 27.29 7.40 -9.14
N ASP A 707 27.63 7.00 -7.92
CA ASP A 707 27.59 5.63 -7.43
C ASP A 707 26.15 5.33 -6.97
N VAL A 708 25.47 4.40 -7.63
CA VAL A 708 24.03 4.20 -7.47
C VAL A 708 23.73 2.77 -7.01
N TRP A 709 23.02 2.68 -5.90
CA TRP A 709 22.59 1.42 -5.30
C TRP A 709 21.07 1.32 -5.34
N LEU A 710 20.53 0.33 -6.04
CA LEU A 710 19.10 0.07 -6.16
C LEU A 710 18.71 -1.08 -5.23
N ILE A 711 17.78 -0.80 -4.32
CA ILE A 711 17.24 -1.77 -3.36
C ILE A 711 15.82 -2.13 -3.74
N THR A 712 15.53 -3.44 -3.86
CA THR A 712 14.21 -3.95 -4.23
C THR A 712 13.85 -5.21 -3.45
N GLY A 713 12.57 -5.41 -3.17
CA GLY A 713 12.05 -6.74 -2.79
C GLY A 713 11.81 -7.59 -4.02
N ASP A 714 11.62 -8.90 -3.84
CA ASP A 714 11.24 -9.81 -4.92
C ASP A 714 9.87 -9.45 -5.51
N GLY A 715 8.88 -9.11 -4.67
CA GLY A 715 7.59 -8.62 -5.12
C GLY A 715 7.67 -7.28 -5.87
N ASP A 716 8.38 -6.29 -5.32
CA ASP A 716 8.54 -4.97 -5.94
C ASP A 716 9.27 -5.07 -7.29
N GLY A 717 10.31 -5.91 -7.38
CA GLY A 717 11.19 -5.99 -8.53
C GLY A 717 10.79 -6.99 -9.61
N LEU A 718 10.12 -8.10 -9.25
CA LEU A 718 9.75 -9.18 -10.17
C LEU A 718 8.25 -9.26 -10.47
N SER A 719 7.42 -8.48 -9.76
CA SER A 719 6.00 -8.32 -10.04
C SER A 719 5.77 -6.98 -10.75
N ILE A 720 5.28 -5.96 -10.05
CA ILE A 720 4.96 -4.62 -10.57
C ILE A 720 6.15 -3.88 -11.19
N GLY A 721 7.38 -4.21 -10.78
CA GLY A 721 8.62 -3.71 -11.35
C GLY A 721 9.23 -4.59 -12.43
N GLY A 722 8.67 -5.77 -12.73
CA GLY A 722 9.29 -6.80 -13.56
C GLY A 722 9.75 -6.31 -14.93
N ASN A 723 8.92 -5.52 -15.62
CA ASN A 723 9.29 -4.94 -16.92
C ASN A 723 10.43 -3.91 -16.79
N HIS A 724 10.44 -3.11 -15.72
CA HIS A 724 11.51 -2.16 -15.46
C HIS A 724 12.82 -2.87 -15.05
N MET A 725 12.71 -3.98 -14.32
CA MET A 725 13.82 -4.87 -13.95
C MET A 725 14.46 -5.49 -15.19
N MET A 726 13.66 -6.05 -16.10
CA MET A 726 14.15 -6.53 -17.39
C MET A 726 14.94 -5.44 -18.13
N HIS A 727 14.40 -4.23 -18.21
CA HIS A 727 15.03 -3.15 -18.95
C HIS A 727 16.33 -2.62 -18.32
N ILE A 728 16.42 -2.51 -16.99
CA ILE A 728 17.67 -2.04 -16.35
C ILE A 728 18.80 -3.07 -16.49
N LEU A 729 18.46 -4.36 -16.44
CA LEU A 729 19.42 -5.45 -16.68
C LEU A 729 19.89 -5.46 -18.13
N ARG A 730 18.97 -5.32 -19.09
CA ARG A 730 19.30 -5.28 -20.53
C ARG A 730 20.09 -4.04 -20.93
N ARG A 731 19.79 -2.89 -20.32
CA ARG A 731 20.53 -1.63 -20.57
C ARG A 731 21.96 -1.71 -20.02
N ASN A 732 22.24 -2.53 -19.00
CA ASN A 732 23.55 -2.59 -18.36
C ASN A 732 24.02 -1.19 -17.89
N LEU A 733 23.14 -0.49 -17.19
CA LEU A 733 23.40 0.82 -16.60
C LEU A 733 24.41 0.66 -15.45
N ASN A 734 25.41 1.53 -15.29
CA ASN A 734 26.42 1.34 -14.24
C ASN A 734 25.85 1.62 -12.83
N LEU A 735 25.42 0.56 -12.13
CA LEU A 735 24.82 0.59 -10.79
C LEU A 735 24.74 -0.82 -10.17
N GLN A 736 24.46 -0.86 -8.87
CA GLN A 736 24.40 -2.10 -8.08
C GLN A 736 22.95 -2.34 -7.67
N LEU A 737 22.39 -3.48 -8.05
CA LEU A 737 21.00 -3.86 -7.78
C LEU A 737 20.95 -5.02 -6.79
N ILE A 738 20.40 -4.77 -5.60
CA ILE A 738 20.27 -5.76 -4.53
C ILE A 738 18.79 -6.14 -4.39
N LEU A 739 18.46 -7.38 -4.74
CA LEU A 739 17.12 -7.94 -4.63
C LEU A 739 17.00 -8.77 -3.35
N PHE A 740 16.09 -8.38 -2.48
CA PHE A 740 15.83 -9.02 -1.20
C PHE A 740 14.75 -10.08 -1.42
N ASN A 741 15.15 -11.35 -1.44
CA ASN A 741 14.25 -12.48 -1.68
C ASN A 741 13.82 -13.10 -0.35
N ASN A 742 12.56 -12.93 0.04
CA ASN A 742 11.95 -13.57 1.20
C ASN A 742 10.72 -14.44 0.85
N ARG A 743 10.39 -14.57 -0.44
CA ARG A 743 9.24 -15.30 -0.98
C ARG A 743 7.88 -14.88 -0.43
N ILE A 744 7.72 -13.64 0.03
CA ILE A 744 6.43 -13.16 0.56
C ILE A 744 6.28 -11.63 0.51
N TYR A 745 5.07 -11.13 0.24
CA TYR A 745 4.77 -9.71 0.49
C TYR A 745 4.57 -9.45 1.98
N GLY A 746 5.65 -9.10 2.67
CA GLY A 746 5.60 -8.79 4.10
C GLY A 746 4.73 -7.57 4.42
N LEU A 747 4.88 -6.48 3.66
CA LEU A 747 4.19 -5.20 3.94
C LEU A 747 2.66 -5.29 3.78
N THR A 748 2.15 -6.19 2.95
CA THR A 748 0.72 -6.34 2.62
C THR A 748 0.05 -7.49 3.40
N LYS A 749 0.55 -7.78 4.60
CA LYS A 749 0.00 -8.80 5.51
C LYS A 749 0.16 -10.25 4.99
N GLY A 750 1.27 -10.56 4.30
CA GLY A 750 1.70 -11.94 4.06
C GLY A 750 1.06 -12.64 2.85
N GLN A 751 0.84 -11.91 1.76
CA GLN A 751 0.38 -12.51 0.50
C GLN A 751 1.54 -13.14 -0.27
N TYR A 752 1.21 -14.05 -1.19
CA TYR A 752 2.22 -14.69 -2.02
C TYR A 752 2.86 -13.70 -3.01
N SER A 753 4.18 -13.82 -3.18
CA SER A 753 5.05 -13.05 -4.07
C SER A 753 5.39 -13.88 -5.34
N PRO A 754 6.03 -13.30 -6.37
CA PRO A 754 6.45 -14.05 -7.56
C PRO A 754 7.42 -15.20 -7.27
N THR A 755 8.12 -15.19 -6.14
CA THR A 755 9.06 -16.25 -5.76
C THR A 755 8.47 -17.24 -4.74
N SER A 756 7.20 -17.06 -4.35
CA SER A 756 6.48 -17.99 -3.47
C SER A 756 6.28 -19.35 -4.14
N LEU A 757 6.46 -20.41 -3.36
CA LEU A 757 6.30 -21.79 -3.85
C LEU A 757 4.85 -22.10 -4.24
N LEU A 758 4.69 -23.02 -5.21
CA LEU A 758 3.40 -23.59 -5.55
C LEU A 758 2.73 -24.18 -4.31
N GLY A 759 1.42 -23.97 -4.16
CA GLY A 759 0.64 -24.40 -3.01
C GLY A 759 0.84 -23.53 -1.76
N LYS A 760 1.67 -22.47 -1.80
CA LYS A 760 1.84 -21.55 -0.66
C LYS A 760 0.51 -20.94 -0.27
N ARG A 761 -0.01 -21.32 0.89
CA ARG A 761 -1.22 -20.74 1.46
C ARG A 761 -0.93 -19.35 2.00
N SER A 762 -1.81 -18.42 1.67
CA SER A 762 -1.76 -17.03 2.13
C SER A 762 -3.19 -16.51 2.31
N PRO A 763 -3.41 -15.34 2.94
CA PRO A 763 -4.74 -14.77 3.10
C PRO A 763 -5.50 -14.54 1.78
N SER A 764 -4.80 -14.27 0.67
CA SER A 764 -5.38 -14.10 -0.68
C SER A 764 -5.50 -15.41 -1.48
N SER A 765 -4.74 -16.44 -1.10
CA SER A 765 -4.77 -17.78 -1.71
C SER A 765 -4.94 -18.85 -0.62
N PRO A 766 -6.13 -18.99 -0.01
CA PRO A 766 -6.36 -19.92 1.10
C PRO A 766 -6.18 -21.39 0.70
N MET A 767 -6.41 -21.71 -0.58
CA MET A 767 -6.18 -23.04 -1.17
C MET A 767 -4.72 -23.29 -1.55
N GLY A 768 -3.86 -22.27 -1.48
CA GLY A 768 -2.49 -22.28 -2.00
C GLY A 768 -2.37 -21.53 -3.34
N SER A 769 -1.21 -20.93 -3.59
CA SER A 769 -0.88 -20.36 -4.90
C SER A 769 -0.83 -21.43 -5.98
N VAL A 770 -1.30 -21.11 -7.19
CA VAL A 770 -1.21 -21.96 -8.38
C VAL A 770 -0.14 -21.48 -9.37
N ASP A 771 0.55 -20.38 -9.03
CA ASP A 771 1.58 -19.78 -9.87
C ASP A 771 2.91 -20.52 -9.70
N ASN A 772 3.66 -20.65 -10.80
CA ASN A 772 5.00 -21.19 -10.75
C ASN A 772 5.98 -20.12 -10.23
N PRO A 773 6.87 -20.44 -9.28
CA PRO A 773 7.81 -19.48 -8.74
C PRO A 773 8.82 -19.01 -9.78
N ILE A 774 9.10 -17.71 -9.81
CA ILE A 774 10.20 -17.12 -10.58
C ILE A 774 11.51 -17.39 -9.86
N ALA A 775 12.52 -17.89 -10.58
CA ALA A 775 13.90 -17.97 -10.10
C ALA A 775 14.65 -16.65 -10.45
N PRO A 776 14.97 -15.77 -9.48
CA PRO A 776 15.46 -14.42 -9.77
C PRO A 776 16.77 -14.39 -10.55
N ALA A 777 17.76 -15.23 -10.20
CA ALA A 777 19.02 -15.31 -10.95
C ALA A 777 18.80 -15.81 -12.40
N ALA A 778 17.94 -16.80 -12.62
CA ALA A 778 17.63 -17.31 -13.95
C ALA A 778 16.86 -16.25 -14.78
N PHE A 779 15.92 -15.54 -14.14
CA PHE A 779 15.24 -14.38 -14.74
C PHE A 779 16.24 -13.31 -15.18
N ALA A 780 17.18 -12.94 -14.30
CA ALA A 780 18.19 -11.92 -14.62
C ALA A 780 19.09 -12.35 -15.79
N LEU A 781 19.56 -13.60 -15.79
CA LEU A 781 20.30 -14.18 -16.91
C LEU A 781 19.46 -14.20 -18.20
N GLY A 782 18.16 -14.55 -18.12
CA GLY A 782 17.23 -14.52 -19.25
C GLY A 782 17.01 -13.12 -19.83
N CYS A 783 17.01 -12.09 -18.97
CA CYS A 783 16.84 -10.69 -19.36
C CYS A 783 18.09 -10.06 -20.01
N GLY A 784 19.21 -10.79 -20.08
CA GLY A 784 20.44 -10.24 -20.65
C GLY A 784 21.44 -9.68 -19.64
N ALA A 785 21.24 -9.91 -18.33
CA ALA A 785 22.16 -9.41 -17.30
C ALA A 785 23.62 -9.81 -17.57
N ARG A 786 24.54 -8.91 -17.22
CA ARG A 786 25.99 -9.07 -17.46
C ARG A 786 26.78 -9.35 -16.20
N PHE A 787 26.16 -9.19 -15.04
CA PHE A 787 26.67 -9.63 -13.75
C PHE A 787 25.51 -10.16 -12.92
N VAL A 788 25.62 -11.39 -12.42
CA VAL A 788 24.61 -12.07 -11.60
C VAL A 788 25.29 -12.78 -10.45
N ALA A 789 24.84 -12.50 -9.23
CA ALA A 789 25.36 -13.12 -8.03
C ALA A 789 24.26 -13.43 -7.01
N ARG A 790 24.58 -14.31 -6.05
CA ARG A 790 23.73 -14.66 -4.92
C ARG A 790 24.45 -14.45 -3.59
N GLY A 791 23.70 -14.09 -2.56
CA GLY A 791 24.18 -13.96 -1.19
C GLY A 791 23.13 -14.41 -0.18
N VAL A 792 23.56 -14.60 1.07
CA VAL A 792 22.71 -14.99 2.20
C VAL A 792 22.86 -13.94 3.29
N ASP A 793 21.74 -13.48 3.87
CA ASP A 793 21.72 -12.46 4.91
C ASP A 793 22.51 -12.84 6.19
N THR A 794 22.47 -14.11 6.57
CA THR A 794 23.19 -14.66 7.74
C THR A 794 24.70 -14.85 7.51
N ASP A 795 25.17 -14.82 6.25
CA ASP A 795 26.59 -14.94 5.89
C ASP A 795 27.17 -13.58 5.45
N ALA A 796 27.28 -12.68 6.41
CA ALA A 796 27.72 -11.31 6.17
C ALA A 796 29.12 -11.22 5.51
N LYS A 797 30.01 -12.16 5.79
CA LYS A 797 31.38 -12.15 5.24
C LYS A 797 31.35 -12.35 3.72
N ASN A 798 30.67 -13.40 3.27
CA ASN A 798 30.59 -13.69 1.83
C ASN A 798 29.67 -12.70 1.12
N LEU A 799 28.59 -12.24 1.76
CA LEU A 799 27.73 -11.19 1.20
C LEU A 799 28.51 -9.90 0.91
N ILE A 800 29.35 -9.42 1.84
CA ILE A 800 30.18 -8.24 1.62
C ILE A 800 31.13 -8.45 0.44
N THR A 801 31.80 -9.61 0.35
CA THR A 801 32.69 -9.94 -0.78
C THR A 801 31.95 -9.89 -2.12
N THR A 802 30.76 -10.48 -2.18
CA THR A 802 29.92 -10.48 -3.40
C THR A 802 29.48 -9.07 -3.80
N LEU A 803 29.06 -8.24 -2.84
CA LEU A 803 28.64 -6.86 -3.11
C LEU A 803 29.81 -6.00 -3.61
N LYS A 804 31.03 -6.20 -3.11
CA LYS A 804 32.23 -5.54 -3.64
C LYS A 804 32.51 -5.93 -5.08
N ARG A 805 32.46 -7.23 -5.40
CA ARG A 805 32.61 -7.72 -6.79
C ARG A 805 31.54 -7.11 -7.71
N ALA A 806 30.32 -6.90 -7.22
CA ALA A 806 29.24 -6.24 -7.97
C ALA A 806 29.49 -4.73 -8.20
N HIS A 807 30.11 -4.04 -7.24
CA HIS A 807 30.50 -2.63 -7.38
C HIS A 807 31.72 -2.43 -8.30
N GLU A 808 32.67 -3.37 -8.30
CA GLU A 808 33.81 -3.35 -9.24
C GLU A 808 33.36 -3.50 -10.71
N PHE A 809 32.24 -4.19 -10.93
CA PHE A 809 31.68 -4.39 -12.27
C PHE A 809 31.13 -3.09 -12.86
N GLN A 810 31.64 -2.69 -14.02
CA GLN A 810 31.18 -1.51 -14.75
C GLN A 810 29.92 -1.84 -15.57
N GLY A 811 28.75 -1.74 -14.93
CA GLY A 811 27.46 -2.12 -15.50
C GLY A 811 26.44 -2.43 -14.42
N THR A 812 25.34 -3.10 -14.78
CA THR A 812 24.31 -3.46 -13.79
C THR A 812 24.75 -4.71 -13.03
N GLY A 813 25.17 -4.56 -11.77
CA GLY A 813 25.48 -5.67 -10.87
C GLY A 813 24.23 -6.20 -10.17
N PHE A 814 23.63 -7.30 -10.64
CA PHE A 814 22.47 -7.91 -10.00
C PHE A 814 22.89 -8.91 -8.91
N VAL A 815 22.41 -8.69 -7.69
CA VAL A 815 22.66 -9.57 -6.53
C VAL A 815 21.33 -9.98 -5.88
N GLU A 816 20.99 -11.26 -5.97
CA GLU A 816 19.89 -11.87 -5.21
C GLU A 816 20.38 -12.19 -3.79
N VAL A 817 19.70 -11.67 -2.77
CA VAL A 817 20.02 -11.97 -1.37
C VAL A 817 18.86 -12.74 -0.75
N PHE A 818 19.12 -13.99 -0.38
CA PHE A 818 18.17 -14.81 0.38
C PHE A 818 18.07 -14.28 1.79
N GLN A 819 16.85 -13.94 2.20
CA GLN A 819 16.59 -13.31 3.49
C GLN A 819 15.33 -13.84 4.18
N ASN A 820 15.35 -13.91 5.50
CA ASN A 820 14.22 -14.45 6.26
C ASN A 820 13.15 -13.40 6.61
N CYS A 821 11.87 -13.77 6.46
CA CYS A 821 10.73 -12.98 6.95
C CYS A 821 10.11 -13.65 8.19
N PRO A 822 10.50 -13.25 9.41
CA PRO A 822 10.10 -13.94 10.64
C PRO A 822 8.61 -13.80 11.01
N VAL A 823 7.84 -13.01 10.25
CA VAL A 823 6.42 -12.75 10.52
C VAL A 823 5.51 -13.59 9.63
N PHE A 824 5.80 -13.68 8.33
CA PHE A 824 4.89 -14.29 7.35
C PHE A 824 5.47 -15.50 6.61
N ASN A 825 6.78 -15.67 6.63
CA ASN A 825 7.45 -16.77 5.94
C ASN A 825 8.73 -17.17 6.67
N ASP A 826 8.59 -17.44 7.97
CA ASP A 826 9.73 -17.78 8.83
C ASP A 826 10.36 -19.10 8.38
N GLY A 827 11.69 -19.12 8.33
CA GLY A 827 12.47 -20.26 7.87
C GLY A 827 12.34 -20.58 6.38
N ALA A 828 11.96 -19.61 5.54
CA ALA A 828 11.72 -19.80 4.11
C ALA A 828 12.88 -20.50 3.36
N PHE A 829 14.10 -20.30 3.83
CA PHE A 829 15.33 -20.82 3.23
C PHE A 829 16.15 -21.71 4.18
N ASP A 830 15.61 -22.09 5.35
CA ASP A 830 16.36 -22.83 6.38
C ASP A 830 16.94 -24.16 5.87
N HIS A 831 16.28 -24.76 4.87
CA HIS A 831 16.76 -25.97 4.19
C HIS A 831 18.17 -25.84 3.57
N PHE A 832 18.68 -24.62 3.34
CA PHE A 832 20.09 -24.39 3.02
C PHE A 832 20.77 -23.25 3.79
N THR A 833 20.04 -22.37 4.48
CA THR A 833 20.63 -21.24 5.22
C THR A 833 20.84 -21.51 6.71
N ALA A 834 20.17 -22.53 7.28
CA ALA A 834 20.34 -22.86 8.68
C ALA A 834 21.77 -23.40 8.94
N LYS A 835 22.34 -23.02 10.09
CA LYS A 835 23.75 -23.21 10.40
C LYS A 835 24.20 -24.69 10.36
N ASP A 836 23.30 -25.59 10.72
CA ASP A 836 23.51 -27.04 10.78
C ASP A 836 23.50 -27.72 9.40
N VAL A 837 22.87 -27.11 8.39
CA VAL A 837 22.80 -27.68 7.03
C VAL A 837 23.59 -26.90 5.99
N ALA A 838 23.92 -25.63 6.26
CA ALA A 838 24.50 -24.72 5.27
C ALA A 838 25.74 -25.26 4.58
N ALA A 839 26.69 -25.83 5.32
CA ALA A 839 27.92 -26.40 4.74
C ALA A 839 27.63 -27.54 3.73
N GLN A 840 26.56 -28.29 3.93
CA GLN A 840 26.18 -29.45 3.11
C GLN A 840 25.23 -29.08 1.96
N GLN A 841 24.64 -27.89 1.99
CA GLN A 841 23.59 -27.47 1.06
C GLN A 841 23.93 -26.18 0.29
N GLN A 842 25.06 -25.53 0.58
CA GLN A 842 25.55 -24.36 -0.15
C GLN A 842 26.81 -24.70 -0.94
N LEU A 843 26.83 -24.29 -2.21
CA LEU A 843 28.01 -24.31 -3.07
C LEU A 843 28.54 -22.88 -3.18
N HIS A 844 29.66 -22.60 -2.50
CA HIS A 844 30.34 -21.31 -2.60
C HIS A 844 31.20 -21.28 -3.86
N LEU A 845 30.83 -20.41 -4.80
CA LEU A 845 31.49 -20.31 -6.10
C LEU A 845 32.75 -19.46 -6.03
N GLU A 846 33.85 -20.00 -6.53
CA GLU A 846 35.12 -19.29 -6.73
C GLU A 846 35.62 -19.55 -8.15
N HIS A 847 35.86 -18.49 -8.91
CA HIS A 847 36.28 -18.61 -10.30
C HIS A 847 37.62 -19.39 -10.43
N GLY A 848 37.65 -20.34 -11.35
CA GLY A 848 38.80 -21.21 -11.62
C GLY A 848 38.98 -22.35 -10.63
N LYS A 849 38.09 -22.52 -9.64
CA LYS A 849 38.15 -23.62 -8.67
C LYS A 849 37.11 -24.71 -8.95
N PRO A 850 37.39 -25.97 -8.59
CA PRO A 850 36.39 -27.05 -8.60
C PRO A 850 35.17 -26.72 -7.74
N MET A 851 33.98 -27.04 -8.23
CA MET A 851 32.72 -26.83 -7.52
C MET A 851 32.53 -27.88 -6.42
N ARG A 852 32.95 -27.53 -5.20
CA ARG A 852 32.89 -28.40 -4.02
C ARG A 852 31.97 -27.84 -2.94
N PHE A 853 31.33 -28.74 -2.21
CA PHE A 853 30.48 -28.40 -1.07
C PHE A 853 30.47 -29.56 -0.06
N GLY A 854 30.08 -29.28 1.19
CA GLY A 854 30.31 -30.22 2.29
C GLY A 854 31.80 -30.54 2.47
N ASP A 855 32.08 -31.66 3.10
CA ASP A 855 33.46 -32.10 3.35
C ASP A 855 34.06 -32.84 2.13
N ASP A 856 33.21 -33.54 1.36
CA ASP A 856 33.63 -34.51 0.34
C ASP A 856 32.81 -34.47 -0.96
N LYS A 857 31.82 -33.59 -1.13
CA LYS A 857 30.94 -33.57 -2.31
C LYS A 857 31.40 -32.57 -3.37
N GLY A 858 31.05 -32.86 -4.62
CA GLY A 858 31.24 -31.96 -5.75
C GLY A 858 30.22 -32.16 -6.87
N LEU A 859 30.20 -31.23 -7.82
CA LEU A 859 29.36 -31.32 -9.02
C LEU A 859 30.20 -31.75 -10.22
N ARG A 860 29.69 -32.69 -11.02
CA ARG A 860 30.26 -33.02 -12.33
C ARG A 860 29.18 -33.10 -13.42
N LEU A 861 29.58 -33.01 -14.68
CA LEU A 861 28.74 -33.45 -15.79
C LEU A 861 28.76 -34.98 -15.85
N ARG A 862 27.58 -35.60 -15.96
CA ARG A 862 27.48 -37.04 -16.13
C ARG A 862 28.13 -37.45 -17.45
N PRO A 863 29.06 -38.43 -17.47
CA PRO A 863 29.69 -38.89 -18.70
C PRO A 863 28.66 -39.28 -19.77
N GLY A 864 28.76 -38.69 -20.96
CA GLY A 864 27.85 -38.95 -22.08
C GLY A 864 26.47 -38.26 -21.99
N SER A 865 26.23 -37.42 -20.98
CA SER A 865 25.02 -36.58 -20.87
C SER A 865 25.37 -35.10 -20.68
N LEU A 866 24.38 -34.22 -20.89
CA LEU A 866 24.43 -32.82 -20.48
C LEU A 866 23.88 -32.61 -19.06
N ASP A 867 23.43 -33.68 -18.39
CA ASP A 867 23.00 -33.64 -17.00
C ASP A 867 24.18 -33.48 -16.05
N ILE A 868 23.96 -32.75 -14.97
CA ILE A 868 24.89 -32.69 -13.84
C ILE A 868 24.50 -33.70 -12.77
N GLU A 869 25.47 -34.13 -11.98
CA GLU A 869 25.26 -34.99 -10.82
C GLU A 869 26.15 -34.59 -9.66
N VAL A 870 25.63 -34.82 -8.45
CA VAL A 870 26.41 -34.73 -7.21
C VAL A 870 27.22 -36.02 -7.06
N VAL A 871 28.52 -35.89 -6.79
CA VAL A 871 29.44 -36.99 -6.56
C VAL A 871 30.22 -36.81 -5.27
N THR A 872 30.61 -37.92 -4.65
CA THR A 872 31.53 -37.94 -3.50
C THR A 872 32.95 -38.13 -4.01
N VAL A 873 33.84 -37.21 -3.70
CA VAL A 873 35.26 -37.27 -4.08
C VAL A 873 35.93 -38.38 -3.28
N GLY A 874 36.60 -39.31 -3.97
CA GLY A 874 37.23 -40.49 -3.38
C GLY A 874 36.39 -41.77 -3.46
N GLU A 875 35.10 -41.68 -3.83
CA GLU A 875 34.24 -42.84 -4.07
C GLU A 875 34.13 -43.15 -5.56
N ASN A 876 33.97 -44.42 -5.93
CA ASN A 876 33.74 -44.88 -7.31
C ASN A 876 34.77 -44.35 -8.33
N GLY A 877 36.01 -44.10 -7.90
CA GLY A 877 37.09 -43.56 -8.73
C GLY A 877 36.96 -42.07 -9.07
N VAL A 878 36.02 -41.34 -8.47
CA VAL A 878 35.85 -39.89 -8.66
C VAL A 878 36.97 -39.14 -7.97
N THR A 879 37.70 -38.34 -8.72
CA THR A 879 38.75 -37.44 -8.25
C THR A 879 38.32 -35.99 -8.40
N GLU A 880 39.08 -35.07 -7.80
CA GLU A 880 38.82 -33.65 -7.94
C GLU A 880 38.95 -33.15 -9.39
N ALA A 881 39.72 -33.84 -10.22
CA ALA A 881 39.85 -33.54 -11.65
C ALA A 881 38.57 -33.84 -12.45
N ASP A 882 37.66 -34.67 -11.91
CA ASP A 882 36.39 -35.01 -12.54
C ASP A 882 35.28 -33.99 -12.25
N LEU A 883 35.53 -33.03 -11.34
CA LEU A 883 34.56 -32.01 -10.96
C LEU A 883 34.50 -30.87 -11.99
N LEU A 884 33.33 -30.26 -12.11
CA LEU A 884 33.17 -29.01 -12.85
C LEU A 884 33.96 -27.90 -12.16
N VAL A 885 34.71 -27.15 -12.95
CA VAL A 885 35.39 -25.93 -12.51
C VAL A 885 34.48 -24.73 -12.78
N HIS A 886 34.34 -23.84 -11.80
CA HIS A 886 33.51 -22.64 -11.94
C HIS A 886 34.17 -21.60 -12.85
N ASP A 887 33.48 -21.26 -13.93
CA ASP A 887 33.82 -20.21 -14.88
C ASP A 887 32.77 -19.10 -14.80
N GLU A 888 33.10 -18.00 -14.11
CA GLU A 888 32.17 -16.87 -13.98
C GLU A 888 31.86 -16.21 -15.34
N THR A 889 32.63 -16.48 -16.40
CA THR A 889 32.39 -15.95 -17.74
C THR A 889 31.47 -16.84 -18.59
N ASN A 890 31.16 -18.04 -18.12
CA ASN A 890 30.35 -19.01 -18.85
C ASN A 890 28.86 -18.85 -18.53
N ARG A 891 28.12 -18.25 -19.47
CA ARG A 891 26.68 -18.00 -19.31
C ARG A 891 25.86 -19.29 -19.20
N SER A 892 26.22 -20.34 -19.93
CA SER A 892 25.49 -21.61 -19.91
C SER A 892 25.65 -22.29 -18.55
N GLN A 893 26.86 -22.26 -17.99
CA GLN A 893 27.12 -22.73 -16.64
C GLN A 893 26.35 -21.92 -15.60
N ALA A 894 26.28 -20.60 -15.75
CA ALA A 894 25.49 -19.75 -14.87
C ALA A 894 23.99 -20.10 -14.87
N PHE A 895 23.39 -20.43 -16.03
CA PHE A 895 22.00 -20.90 -16.09
C PHE A 895 21.81 -22.24 -15.39
N LEU A 896 22.75 -23.18 -15.50
CA LEU A 896 22.72 -24.44 -14.76
C LEU A 896 22.76 -24.17 -13.25
N LEU A 897 23.72 -23.35 -12.79
CA LEU A 897 23.90 -22.97 -11.38
C LEU A 897 22.69 -22.24 -10.80
N ALA A 898 22.03 -21.39 -11.59
CA ALA A 898 20.86 -20.63 -11.15
C ALA A 898 19.65 -21.53 -10.82
N ASN A 899 19.58 -22.74 -11.38
CA ASN A 899 18.45 -23.67 -11.23
C ASN A 899 18.73 -24.84 -10.27
N LEU A 900 19.87 -24.85 -9.58
CA LEU A 900 20.15 -25.84 -8.54
C LEU A 900 19.32 -25.57 -7.29
N ASP A 901 18.68 -26.62 -6.76
CA ASP A 901 17.88 -26.56 -5.54
C ASP A 901 17.96 -27.89 -4.74
N PRO A 902 17.98 -27.84 -3.39
CA PRO A 902 17.92 -29.02 -2.54
C PRO A 902 16.61 -29.81 -2.67
N PRO A 903 16.59 -31.11 -2.32
CA PRO A 903 17.68 -31.90 -1.72
C PRO A 903 18.64 -32.49 -2.76
N THR A 904 18.33 -32.38 -4.05
CA THR A 904 19.10 -33.03 -5.12
C THR A 904 20.43 -32.33 -5.37
N PHE A 905 20.45 -30.99 -5.31
CA PHE A 905 21.64 -30.18 -5.57
C PHE A 905 21.80 -29.10 -4.50
N PRO A 906 23.04 -28.61 -4.24
CA PRO A 906 23.25 -27.46 -3.37
C PRO A 906 22.76 -26.16 -4.03
N VAL A 907 22.51 -25.12 -3.23
CA VAL A 907 22.28 -23.76 -3.73
C VAL A 907 23.62 -23.08 -4.01
N ALA A 908 23.80 -22.61 -5.24
CA ALA A 908 24.98 -21.83 -5.63
C ALA A 908 24.94 -20.40 -5.05
N VAL A 909 25.98 -20.01 -4.32
CA VAL A 909 26.16 -18.68 -3.68
C VAL A 909 27.49 -18.06 -4.12
N GLY A 910 27.54 -16.74 -4.29
CA GLY A 910 28.69 -16.02 -4.86
C GLY A 910 28.39 -15.47 -6.26
N VAL A 911 29.44 -15.18 -7.04
CA VAL A 911 29.28 -14.68 -8.42
C VAL A 911 28.99 -15.86 -9.35
N LEU A 912 27.77 -15.92 -9.88
CA LEU A 912 27.34 -16.94 -10.84
C LEU A 912 27.81 -16.57 -12.25
N PHE A 913 27.74 -15.29 -12.60
CA PHE A 913 28.08 -14.80 -13.93
C PHE A 913 28.66 -13.39 -13.88
N ARG A 914 29.68 -13.15 -14.70
CA ARG A 914 30.26 -11.85 -15.04
C ARG A 914 30.77 -11.89 -16.48
N SER A 915 30.30 -10.97 -17.32
CA SER A 915 30.74 -10.85 -18.71
C SER A 915 31.98 -9.96 -18.83
N ASP A 916 32.93 -10.36 -19.68
CA ASP A 916 34.09 -9.54 -20.06
C ASP A 916 33.91 -8.83 -21.43
N GLU A 917 32.78 -9.02 -22.10
CA GLU A 917 32.51 -8.48 -23.44
C GLU A 917 32.09 -7.00 -23.41
N ASN A 918 32.81 -6.14 -24.16
CA ASN A 918 32.52 -4.74 -24.51
C ASN A 918 31.39 -4.05 -23.70
N LEU A 919 31.66 -3.81 -22.41
CA LEU A 919 30.68 -3.47 -21.36
C LEU A 919 30.22 -2.01 -21.35
N VAL A 920 30.28 -1.27 -22.47
CA VAL A 920 30.00 0.18 -22.47
C VAL A 920 28.63 0.44 -21.82
N PRO A 921 28.56 1.06 -20.63
CA PRO A 921 27.30 1.27 -19.95
C PRO A 921 26.37 2.15 -20.77
N PHE A 922 25.06 1.90 -20.68
CA PHE A 922 24.06 2.59 -21.49
C PHE A 922 24.18 4.11 -21.47
N GLU A 923 24.40 4.68 -20.28
CA GLU A 923 24.56 6.12 -20.10
C GLU A 923 25.81 6.66 -20.81
N VAL A 924 26.91 5.91 -20.82
CA VAL A 924 28.14 6.30 -21.52
C VAL A 924 27.88 6.36 -23.03
N GLY A 925 27.23 5.33 -23.58
CA GLY A 925 26.81 5.32 -24.99
C GLY A 925 25.91 6.49 -25.34
N MET A 926 24.98 6.86 -24.45
CA MET A 926 24.08 7.99 -24.66
C MET A 926 24.78 9.35 -24.60
N HIS A 927 25.71 9.53 -23.66
CA HIS A 927 26.54 10.73 -23.59
C HIS A 927 27.42 10.89 -24.83
N GLU A 928 27.94 9.79 -25.38
CA GLU A 928 28.73 9.83 -26.62
C GLU A 928 27.87 10.21 -27.84
N GLN A 929 26.66 9.64 -27.98
CA GLN A 929 25.71 10.06 -29.01
C GLN A 929 25.36 11.54 -28.88
N ASN A 930 25.14 12.05 -27.66
CA ASN A 930 24.87 13.46 -27.40
C ASN A 930 26.04 14.36 -27.81
N LYS A 931 27.29 13.95 -27.54
CA LYS A 931 28.49 14.68 -27.99
C LYS A 931 28.56 14.72 -29.52
N GLN A 932 28.32 13.60 -30.19
CA GLN A 932 28.31 13.51 -31.66
C GLN A 932 27.22 14.39 -32.28
N ALA A 933 26.00 14.36 -31.73
CA ALA A 933 24.89 15.20 -32.15
C ALA A 933 25.21 16.70 -32.00
N ARG A 934 25.78 17.11 -30.85
CA ARG A 934 26.23 18.50 -30.61
C ARG A 934 27.33 18.92 -31.58
N ALA A 935 28.29 18.03 -31.87
CA ALA A 935 29.34 18.29 -32.86
C ALA A 935 28.78 18.46 -34.27
N ARG A 936 27.78 17.66 -34.67
CA ARG A 936 27.07 17.78 -35.94
C ARG A 936 26.29 19.09 -36.03
N ALA A 937 25.52 19.45 -35.00
CA ALA A 937 24.78 20.71 -34.94
C ALA A 937 25.71 21.94 -35.07
N ARG A 938 26.86 21.92 -34.39
CA ARG A 938 27.90 22.97 -34.51
C ARG A 938 28.50 23.08 -35.92
N ARG A 939 28.53 22.00 -36.71
CA ARG A 939 28.95 22.05 -38.13
C ARG A 939 27.90 22.70 -39.02
N TYR A 940 26.61 22.50 -38.78
CA TYR A 940 25.52 23.14 -39.53
C TYR A 940 25.33 24.63 -39.18
N GLN A 941 25.76 25.05 -37.99
CA GLN A 941 25.74 26.47 -37.58
C GLN A 941 26.96 27.29 -38.07
N ARG A 942 27.92 26.68 -38.78
CA ARG A 942 28.94 27.45 -39.50
C ARG A 942 28.30 27.99 -40.79
N PRO A 943 28.24 29.32 -41.02
CA PRO A 943 27.65 29.85 -42.24
C PRO A 943 28.38 29.29 -43.46
N HIS A 944 27.63 28.97 -44.51
CA HIS A 944 28.13 28.83 -45.87
C HIS A 944 28.81 30.15 -46.29
N ALA A 945 30.06 30.33 -45.89
CA ALA A 945 30.94 31.36 -46.41
C ALA A 945 32.04 30.64 -47.18
N GLN A 946 31.76 30.33 -48.45
CA GLN A 946 32.68 30.49 -49.58
C GLN A 946 32.07 29.90 -50.87
N GLY A 947 31.39 30.78 -51.63
CA GLY A 947 31.47 30.87 -53.09
C GLY A 947 32.21 32.18 -53.45
N PRO A 948 32.82 32.31 -54.63
CA PRO A 948 34.18 32.80 -54.79
C PRO A 948 34.28 34.33 -54.85
N HIS A 949 35.26 34.91 -54.14
CA HIS A 949 35.83 36.21 -54.53
C HIS A 949 37.30 36.34 -54.09
N VAL A 950 38.16 36.31 -55.11
CA VAL A 950 39.25 37.27 -55.43
C VAL A 950 40.08 37.83 -54.28
N GLU A 951 41.37 37.47 -54.36
CA GLU A 951 42.59 38.20 -53.96
C GLU A 951 42.59 39.09 -52.71
N GLY A 952 43.41 38.68 -51.73
CA GLY A 952 43.83 39.53 -50.64
C GLY A 952 44.81 38.84 -49.69
N ARG A 953 46.00 38.48 -50.20
CA ARG A 953 47.08 37.97 -49.35
C ARG A 953 47.44 39.00 -48.27
N ARG A 954 47.22 38.68 -47.00
CA ARG A 954 48.16 39.04 -45.92
C ARG A 954 48.25 37.89 -44.90
N ARG A 955 49.41 37.24 -44.91
CA ARG A 955 49.92 36.31 -43.89
C ARG A 955 50.84 37.09 -42.90
N PRO A 956 51.23 36.47 -41.77
CA PRO A 956 51.11 37.03 -40.43
C PRO A 956 52.43 37.62 -39.91
N VAL A 957 52.42 38.34 -38.79
CA VAL A 957 53.68 38.63 -38.07
C VAL A 957 53.52 38.39 -36.56
N ARG A 958 54.30 37.41 -36.09
CA ARG A 958 54.69 37.21 -34.69
C ARG A 958 55.74 38.25 -34.30
N ARG A 959 55.69 38.69 -33.04
CA ARG A 959 56.76 39.45 -32.37
C ARG A 959 58.05 38.64 -32.27
N SER A 960 59.18 39.25 -32.62
CA SER A 960 60.31 39.44 -31.68
C SER A 960 61.37 40.38 -32.27
N ASP A 961 61.70 41.38 -31.45
CA ASP A 961 63.00 41.97 -31.15
C ASP A 961 63.95 42.59 -32.19
N ARG A 962 64.25 43.86 -31.86
CA ARG A 962 65.56 44.55 -31.84
C ARG A 962 66.19 45.07 -33.15
N LEU A 963 66.49 46.38 -33.04
CA LEU A 963 67.70 47.10 -33.45
C LEU A 963 67.83 47.66 -34.89
N SER A 964 67.75 48.99 -34.91
CA SER A 964 68.65 49.97 -35.53
C SER A 964 68.92 49.95 -37.05
N ALA A 965 68.38 51.01 -37.67
CA ALA A 965 69.08 52.04 -38.44
C ALA A 965 69.66 51.75 -39.85
N LEU A 966 69.24 52.66 -40.75
CA LEU A 966 69.95 53.28 -41.86
C LEU A 966 69.97 52.60 -43.27
N ALA A 967 69.22 53.29 -44.13
CA ALA A 967 69.65 53.85 -45.42
C ALA A 967 69.59 52.99 -46.71
N ARG A 968 68.64 53.41 -47.55
CA ARG A 968 68.75 53.72 -48.99
C ARG A 968 69.24 52.62 -49.97
N ALA A 969 68.28 52.30 -50.83
CA ALA A 969 68.32 52.48 -52.30
C ALA A 969 68.53 51.24 -53.19
N ARG A 970 67.50 51.06 -54.02
CA ARG A 970 67.52 50.79 -55.48
C ARG A 970 67.89 49.37 -55.97
N ARG A 971 66.98 48.92 -56.86
CA ARG A 971 67.16 47.98 -58.00
C ARG A 971 67.39 46.53 -57.59
N SER A 972 67.03 45.49 -58.33
CA SER A 972 66.15 45.24 -59.47
C SER A 972 66.29 43.74 -59.70
N ARG A 973 65.20 43.03 -60.05
CA ARG A 973 65.18 41.75 -60.78
C ARG A 973 66.11 40.61 -60.28
N ALA A 974 65.51 39.58 -59.71
CA ALA A 974 65.40 38.23 -60.29
C ALA A 974 64.41 37.43 -59.44
#